data_AF-M1V1U9-F1
#
_entry.id   AF-M1V1U9-F1
#
_cell.length_a   1.000
_cell.length_b   1.000
_cell.length_c   1.000
_cell.angle_alpha   90.00
_cell.angle_beta   90.00
_cell.angle_gamma   90.00
#
_symmetry.space_group_name_H-M   'P 1'
#
loop_
_entity.id
_entity.type
_entity.pdbx_description
1 polymer ?
#
loop_
_entity_poly.entity_id
_entity_poly.type
_entity_poly.pdbx_seq_one_letter_code
_entity_poly.pdbx_strand_id
1 'polypeptide(L)'
;MIKTQKTKQLVNKQGIKAKLAKLVPGNLLPLKITAVGANNVGINEFSYGIPVLVPNAKLGDTVQVKILKILTTKKVAVAKLVKVLTNTQIKQENTNLPTLSSGTCLEVTITKLGPNSTGIADLPNTYNNVNKLIIKKPFINLGEKVTVIVTRVKKEYAFAVVNNSTKKNTETAIKISGKQEGNVISSFKGTKFTVVIPKKAKRYLKHIVFKVANVSTPNLAVNGFEQTVLKKGIVGVEPNLAVNKQTPALETINKLGTDTILFVKPSLGAKLGDKVQIQITKFFKINGTNRFIAIAKIIKLNPISATQKTAFVRASIRQMLKSGMHYGEKAIKCNARMKNYVWTRKKGTSLTSTSLNQLNSMKGNQFSKNDEHLNSNKLTTNFNIMTRETRPLIKKGRNVINLLKTRRCLNKALAQLTKYAVKGKTFLFVGTKKAASGLVSRAALFSKKAFFVNTRWLGGMLTNWKTILKSISKIRPILKEKQIIIKDILEKRQNIKTRLIQKALLLRKKSKLMLKKGRLLIQMFKSVNLNSSSNHGSRFLFNEKTNLLNTKRKEFVSKGILLLEKQRQLIVKRQEIILQSQTLKSKAIQLTNTYRQLLNNLISSRKKLRELTALLIVSKELQAFKQQAKQDNQNLYMVSYNKFKTLNANFIIKNPPKEILNKMVSIIKGQALIIKNNNLNLKSINKTKTLILSQLLSKFNLFVPSIKMSIKNLQTYISNLQISLNKVLSLLNTVKNKMTVYVTLKNKLVLELQKIKQTLQTERNILRVLRRKLKQISAQKRLIKFLPKLRYLATPATKIEQTARFLMKKFVDPKMKYPMDSIYDEKLNRQSKKVAASRKKKWQRLEKYLGGISNMTKIKEKQIRNNVAIIIGQQEEMNAVRECQKLGIKMFHIVDTNCNPGFADHFIPANDDARNSIKFILGKFLTRIRLAQKLKMKFKKAKKAKIKK
;
A
#
# COMPACT_ATOMS: atom_id res chain seq x y z
N MET A 1 40.76 11.40 -9.00
CA MET A 1 42.14 10.92 -8.92
C MET A 1 42.62 11.07 -7.50
N ILE A 2 42.86 9.94 -6.84
CA ILE A 2 43.53 9.84 -5.55
C ILE A 2 45.02 10.02 -5.84
N LYS A 3 45.67 11.01 -5.21
CA LYS A 3 47.12 11.02 -5.04
C LYS A 3 47.40 10.36 -3.70
N THR A 4 48.00 9.17 -3.74
CA THR A 4 48.78 8.61 -2.64
C THR A 4 50.10 9.37 -2.51
N GLN A 5 50.57 9.46 -1.28
CA GLN A 5 51.73 10.21 -0.84
C GLN A 5 53.02 9.58 -1.39
N LYS A 6 53.98 10.43 -1.80
CA LYS A 6 55.39 10.07 -1.90
C LYS A 6 56.06 10.44 -0.57
N THR A 7 56.69 9.47 0.07
CA THR A 7 57.83 9.67 0.96
C THR A 7 59.08 9.90 0.12
N LYS A 8 59.94 10.82 0.55
CA LYS A 8 61.28 11.04 0.01
C LYS A 8 62.24 10.13 0.79
N GLN A 9 63.10 9.41 0.07
CA GLN A 9 64.43 9.05 0.54
C GLN A 9 65.41 9.57 -0.52
N LEU A 10 66.40 10.34 -0.06
CA LEU A 10 67.57 10.77 -0.83
C LEU A 10 68.52 9.58 -0.98
N VAL A 11 69.07 9.35 -2.17
CA VAL A 11 70.47 8.89 -2.38
C VAL A 11 70.93 9.32 -3.80
N ASN A 12 72.11 9.98 -3.80
CA ASN A 12 73.18 10.15 -4.78
C ASN A 12 73.02 10.17 -6.30
N LYS A 13 73.82 11.10 -6.86
CA LYS A 13 74.24 11.29 -8.25
C LYS A 13 75.13 10.12 -8.74
N GLN A 14 75.24 10.08 -10.08
CA GLN A 14 76.22 9.37 -10.93
C GLN A 14 75.87 7.91 -11.30
N GLY A 15 75.88 7.65 -12.61
CA GLY A 15 75.77 6.30 -13.18
C GLY A 15 74.87 6.20 -14.41
N ILE A 16 75.48 6.37 -15.59
CA ILE A 16 75.05 5.80 -16.88
C ILE A 16 73.85 6.47 -17.58
N LYS A 17 74.18 7.47 -18.41
CA LYS A 17 73.38 7.89 -19.58
C LYS A 17 73.39 6.75 -20.62
N ALA A 18 72.40 5.86 -20.59
CA ALA A 18 72.03 5.08 -21.77
C ALA A 18 71.00 5.89 -22.58
N LYS A 19 71.29 6.17 -23.86
CA LYS A 19 70.39 6.88 -24.80
C LYS A 19 69.01 6.20 -24.83
N LEU A 20 68.05 6.71 -24.07
CA LEU A 20 66.64 6.32 -24.18
C LEU A 20 66.10 6.84 -25.52
N ALA A 21 65.91 5.92 -26.48
CA ALA A 21 65.21 6.20 -27.73
C ALA A 21 63.87 6.89 -27.46
N LYS A 22 63.58 8.01 -28.13
CA LYS A 22 62.32 8.74 -27.97
C LYS A 22 61.15 7.85 -28.36
N LEU A 23 60.12 7.81 -27.51
CA LEU A 23 58.89 7.06 -27.73
C LEU A 23 58.07 7.74 -28.84
N VAL A 24 57.94 7.13 -30.02
CA VAL A 24 57.20 7.68 -31.17
C VAL A 24 55.98 6.79 -31.51
N PRO A 25 54.79 7.36 -31.78
CA PRO A 25 53.65 6.59 -32.28
C PRO A 25 53.98 5.88 -33.60
N GLY A 26 53.70 4.59 -33.70
CA GLY A 26 54.00 3.75 -34.86
C GLY A 26 55.11 2.72 -34.63
N ASN A 27 56.03 2.96 -33.70
CA ASN A 27 57.18 2.09 -33.46
C ASN A 27 56.81 0.75 -32.81
N LEU A 28 57.52 -0.31 -33.22
CA LEU A 28 57.49 -1.63 -32.61
C LEU A 28 58.63 -1.77 -31.61
N LEU A 29 58.31 -2.07 -30.35
CA LEU A 29 59.28 -2.13 -29.26
C LEU A 29 58.98 -3.33 -28.34
N PRO A 30 60.00 -4.05 -27.83
CA PRO A 30 59.82 -5.03 -26.78
C PRO A 30 59.67 -4.34 -25.40
N LEU A 31 58.72 -4.81 -24.59
CA LEU A 31 58.42 -4.31 -23.25
C LEU A 31 58.22 -5.46 -22.26
N LYS A 32 58.80 -5.35 -21.07
CA LYS A 32 58.46 -6.24 -19.94
C LYS A 32 57.29 -5.65 -19.14
N ILE A 33 56.27 -6.44 -18.83
CA ILE A 33 55.11 -5.97 -18.05
C ILE A 33 55.45 -5.99 -16.56
N THR A 34 55.50 -4.81 -15.93
CA THR A 34 55.91 -4.63 -14.53
C THR A 34 54.71 -4.54 -13.57
N ALA A 35 53.52 -4.23 -14.07
CA ALA A 35 52.28 -4.17 -13.28
C ALA A 35 51.06 -4.54 -14.13
N VAL A 36 49.94 -4.93 -13.51
CA VAL A 36 48.66 -5.17 -14.22
C VAL A 36 47.56 -4.29 -13.61
N GLY A 37 46.95 -3.46 -14.46
CA GLY A 37 45.83 -2.58 -14.11
C GLY A 37 44.46 -3.27 -14.21
N ALA A 38 43.41 -2.51 -13.90
CA ALA A 38 42.03 -2.99 -14.02
C ALA A 38 41.71 -3.42 -15.47
N ASN A 39 40.96 -4.52 -15.62
CA ASN A 39 40.62 -5.17 -16.90
C ASN A 39 41.80 -5.87 -17.62
N ASN A 40 42.76 -6.46 -16.88
CA ASN A 40 43.89 -7.21 -17.43
C ASN A 40 44.73 -6.41 -18.46
N VAL A 41 44.97 -5.13 -18.15
CA VAL A 41 45.86 -4.28 -18.95
C VAL A 41 47.23 -4.29 -18.30
N GLY A 42 48.22 -4.85 -18.98
CA GLY A 42 49.62 -4.78 -18.56
C GLY A 42 50.16 -3.36 -18.64
N ILE A 43 51.02 -3.00 -17.70
CA ILE A 43 51.64 -1.70 -17.58
C ILE A 43 53.15 -1.91 -17.48
N ASN A 44 53.91 -1.19 -18.30
CA ASN A 44 55.33 -0.99 -18.11
C ASN A 44 55.54 0.44 -17.62
N GLU A 45 56.09 0.60 -16.41
CA GLU A 45 56.24 1.91 -15.76
C GLU A 45 57.63 2.55 -15.94
N PHE A 46 58.65 1.78 -16.35
CA PHE A 46 60.06 2.16 -16.16
C PHE A 46 60.85 2.36 -17.46
N SER A 47 60.54 1.63 -18.54
CA SER A 47 61.46 1.51 -19.67
C SER A 47 61.64 2.78 -20.51
N TYR A 48 60.68 3.72 -20.51
CA TYR A 48 60.74 4.93 -21.36
C TYR A 48 60.24 6.22 -20.67
N GLY A 49 60.22 6.25 -19.34
CA GLY A 49 59.83 7.43 -18.54
C GLY A 49 58.35 7.84 -18.57
N ILE A 50 57.54 7.25 -19.46
CA ILE A 50 56.09 7.39 -19.53
C ILE A 50 55.47 5.98 -19.45
N PRO A 51 54.48 5.73 -18.58
CA PRO A 51 53.86 4.41 -18.48
C PRO A 51 53.15 4.02 -19.78
N VAL A 52 53.44 2.81 -20.28
CA VAL A 52 52.85 2.25 -21.50
C VAL A 52 51.79 1.22 -21.10
N LEU A 53 50.56 1.43 -21.56
CA LEU A 53 49.43 0.53 -21.35
C LEU A 53 49.31 -0.46 -22.50
N VAL A 54 49.37 -1.75 -22.18
CA VAL A 54 49.31 -2.87 -23.12
C VAL A 54 48.12 -3.76 -22.75
N PRO A 55 47.01 -3.74 -23.49
CA PRO A 55 45.87 -4.60 -23.23
C PRO A 55 46.22 -6.08 -23.45
N ASN A 56 45.67 -6.96 -22.61
CA ASN A 56 45.81 -8.42 -22.68
C ASN A 56 47.22 -8.99 -22.40
N ALA A 57 48.09 -8.23 -21.73
CA ALA A 57 49.41 -8.72 -21.29
C ALA A 57 49.41 -9.02 -19.78
N LYS A 58 50.06 -10.12 -19.35
CA LYS A 58 50.10 -10.53 -17.92
C LYS A 58 51.35 -9.99 -17.23
N LEU A 59 51.32 -10.01 -15.90
CA LEU A 59 52.45 -9.57 -15.07
C LEU A 59 53.66 -10.48 -15.32
N GLY A 60 54.82 -9.90 -15.62
CA GLY A 60 56.05 -10.65 -15.86
C GLY A 60 56.36 -10.95 -17.32
N ASP A 61 55.35 -10.96 -18.20
CA ASP A 61 55.54 -11.25 -19.64
C ASP A 61 56.46 -10.20 -20.29
N THR A 62 57.39 -10.67 -21.12
CA THR A 62 58.08 -9.80 -22.11
C THR A 62 57.31 -9.85 -23.42
N VAL A 63 56.82 -8.70 -23.89
CA VAL A 63 55.91 -8.57 -25.04
C VAL A 63 56.42 -7.59 -26.07
N GLN A 64 56.27 -7.89 -27.35
CA GLN A 64 56.50 -6.97 -28.45
C GLN A 64 55.21 -6.19 -28.74
N VAL A 65 55.29 -4.86 -28.75
CA VAL A 65 54.12 -3.99 -28.86
C VAL A 65 54.32 -2.89 -29.90
N LYS A 66 53.22 -2.45 -30.53
CA LYS A 66 53.20 -1.27 -31.42
C LYS A 66 52.57 -0.09 -30.71
N ILE A 67 53.26 1.05 -30.64
CA ILE A 67 52.73 2.24 -29.97
C ILE A 67 51.67 2.89 -30.84
N LEU A 68 50.44 3.03 -30.34
CA LEU A 68 49.35 3.63 -31.12
C LEU A 68 49.28 5.14 -30.91
N LYS A 69 49.31 5.59 -29.65
CA LYS A 69 49.14 7.00 -29.31
C LYS A 69 49.74 7.35 -27.97
N ILE A 70 50.31 8.56 -27.88
CA ILE A 70 50.82 9.15 -26.65
C ILE A 70 49.84 10.23 -26.19
N LEU A 71 49.30 10.09 -24.98
CA LEU A 71 48.35 11.03 -24.39
C LEU A 71 49.11 12.02 -23.49
N THR A 72 49.55 13.14 -24.08
CA THR A 72 50.34 14.19 -23.41
C THR A 72 49.65 14.75 -22.15
N THR A 73 48.32 14.91 -22.19
CA THR A 73 47.53 15.44 -21.06
C THR A 73 47.53 14.55 -19.81
N LYS A 74 47.77 13.24 -19.98
CA LYS A 74 47.78 12.25 -18.89
C LYS A 74 49.17 11.69 -18.60
N LYS A 75 50.18 12.00 -19.43
CA LYS A 75 51.52 11.39 -19.42
C LYS A 75 51.43 9.86 -19.43
N VAL A 76 50.71 9.29 -20.40
CA VAL A 76 50.57 7.83 -20.60
C VAL A 76 50.61 7.53 -22.10
N ALA A 77 51.23 6.42 -22.49
CA ALA A 77 51.18 5.89 -23.85
C ALA A 77 50.28 4.65 -23.93
N VAL A 78 49.58 4.46 -25.05
CA VAL A 78 48.76 3.28 -25.32
C VAL A 78 49.38 2.51 -26.47
N ALA A 79 49.63 1.22 -26.25
CA ALA A 79 50.22 0.33 -27.24
C ALA A 79 49.32 -0.88 -27.51
N LYS A 80 49.48 -1.48 -28.68
CA LYS A 80 48.82 -2.73 -29.10
C LYS A 80 49.81 -3.88 -28.94
N LEU A 81 49.39 -4.95 -28.28
CA LEU A 81 50.16 -6.18 -28.20
C LEU A 81 50.29 -6.82 -29.59
N VAL A 82 51.53 -7.13 -29.99
CA VAL A 82 51.83 -7.79 -31.28
C VAL A 82 52.22 -9.25 -31.05
N LYS A 83 53.18 -9.51 -30.15
CA LYS A 83 53.65 -10.87 -29.85
C LYS A 83 54.10 -10.98 -28.38
N VAL A 84 53.89 -12.13 -27.74
CA VAL A 84 54.46 -12.43 -26.41
C VAL A 84 55.76 -13.22 -26.63
N LEU A 85 56.85 -12.76 -26.04
CA LEU A 85 58.20 -13.31 -26.25
C LEU A 85 58.58 -14.36 -25.18
N THR A 86 58.18 -14.17 -23.92
CA THR A 86 58.34 -15.17 -22.84
C THR A 86 57.14 -15.14 -21.91
N ASN A 87 56.69 -16.30 -21.44
CA ASN A 87 55.47 -16.50 -20.65
C ASN A 87 55.83 -17.27 -19.36
N THR A 88 55.83 -16.62 -18.21
CA THR A 88 56.14 -17.29 -16.93
C THR A 88 54.92 -18.08 -16.45
N GLN A 89 54.96 -19.41 -16.62
CA GLN A 89 54.03 -20.31 -15.95
C GLN A 89 54.49 -20.54 -14.51
N ILE A 90 53.75 -20.01 -13.53
CA ILE A 90 53.97 -20.37 -12.13
C ILE A 90 53.24 -21.70 -11.89
N LYS A 91 54.03 -22.78 -11.72
CA LYS A 91 53.59 -24.10 -11.23
C LYS A 91 53.16 -23.95 -9.76
N GLN A 92 51.98 -24.48 -9.40
CA GLN A 92 51.54 -24.61 -8.02
C GLN A 92 51.95 -25.98 -7.50
N GLU A 93 52.80 -26.01 -6.49
CA GLU A 93 53.09 -27.23 -5.73
C GLU A 93 51.94 -27.52 -4.74
N ASN A 94 51.56 -28.80 -4.69
CA ASN A 94 50.54 -29.35 -3.82
C ASN A 94 51.04 -29.46 -2.38
N THR A 95 50.31 -28.88 -1.42
CA THR A 95 50.32 -29.34 -0.02
C THR A 95 48.86 -29.52 0.41
N ASN A 96 48.52 -30.72 0.89
CA ASN A 96 47.18 -31.06 1.37
C ASN A 96 46.88 -30.33 2.70
N LEU A 97 46.45 -29.07 2.62
CA LEU A 97 46.03 -28.28 3.77
C LEU A 97 44.52 -28.46 4.07
N PRO A 98 44.11 -28.46 5.35
CA PRO A 98 42.71 -28.59 5.74
C PRO A 98 41.84 -27.43 5.22
N THR A 99 40.53 -27.64 5.08
CA THR A 99 39.59 -26.57 4.67
C THR A 99 38.90 -25.96 5.89
N LEU A 100 38.95 -24.64 6.01
CA LEU A 100 38.33 -23.92 7.13
C LEU A 100 36.80 -23.88 6.95
N SER A 101 36.05 -24.34 7.95
CA SER A 101 34.58 -24.33 7.98
C SER A 101 34.04 -23.28 8.97
N SER A 102 32.79 -22.83 8.78
CA SER A 102 32.14 -21.89 9.70
C SER A 102 31.77 -22.58 11.02
N GLY A 103 32.06 -21.93 12.15
CA GLY A 103 31.85 -22.44 13.51
C GLY A 103 33.15 -22.80 14.23
N THR A 104 34.25 -22.88 13.51
CA THR A 104 35.59 -23.16 14.08
C THR A 104 36.08 -22.03 14.97
N CYS A 105 36.63 -22.38 16.14
CA CYS A 105 37.26 -21.43 17.06
C CYS A 105 38.76 -21.42 16.80
N LEU A 106 39.34 -20.24 16.58
CA LEU A 106 40.77 -20.05 16.31
C LEU A 106 41.31 -18.96 17.23
N GLU A 107 42.55 -19.12 17.68
CA GLU A 107 43.29 -18.03 18.31
C GLU A 107 44.19 -17.38 17.28
N VAL A 108 44.04 -16.07 17.06
CA VAL A 108 44.74 -15.38 15.97
C VAL A 108 45.23 -14.01 16.40
N THR A 109 46.46 -13.66 15.98
CA THR A 109 47.05 -12.33 16.14
C THR A 109 46.60 -11.37 15.05
N ILE A 110 46.20 -10.16 15.42
CA ILE A 110 45.73 -9.17 14.45
C ILE A 110 46.92 -8.47 13.80
N THR A 111 47.17 -8.80 12.53
CA THR A 111 48.33 -8.28 11.76
C THR A 111 48.07 -6.89 11.20
N LYS A 112 46.83 -6.58 10.78
CA LYS A 112 46.49 -5.29 10.11
C LYS A 112 45.10 -4.79 10.52
N LEU A 113 44.91 -3.46 10.50
CA LEU A 113 43.61 -2.82 10.72
C LEU A 113 42.92 -2.49 9.38
N GLY A 114 41.71 -3.03 9.20
CA GLY A 114 40.83 -2.78 8.07
C GLY A 114 39.86 -1.60 8.26
N PRO A 115 39.06 -1.26 7.24
CA PRO A 115 38.09 -0.17 7.30
C PRO A 115 37.01 -0.42 8.36
N ASN A 116 36.62 0.64 9.08
CA ASN A 116 35.68 0.60 10.23
C ASN A 116 36.21 -0.18 11.45
N SER A 117 37.53 -0.14 11.69
CA SER A 117 38.17 -0.72 12.88
C SER A 117 37.99 -2.24 12.99
N THR A 118 37.91 -2.95 11.86
CA THR A 118 37.96 -4.41 11.80
C THR A 118 39.41 -4.89 11.82
N GLY A 119 39.71 -5.95 12.55
CA GLY A 119 41.03 -6.58 12.56
C GLY A 119 41.16 -7.51 11.37
N ILE A 120 42.31 -7.53 10.73
CA ILE A 120 42.67 -8.50 9.70
C ILE A 120 43.81 -9.32 10.27
N ALA A 121 43.66 -10.63 10.24
CA ALA A 121 44.72 -11.57 10.52
C ALA A 121 45.05 -12.33 9.24
N ASP A 122 46.32 -12.34 8.85
CA ASP A 122 46.78 -13.10 7.70
C ASP A 122 47.01 -14.56 8.14
N LEU A 123 46.49 -15.53 7.39
CA LEU A 123 46.63 -16.98 7.61
C LEU A 123 47.31 -17.61 6.39
N PRO A 124 48.58 -17.28 6.10
CA PRO A 124 49.27 -17.83 4.95
C PRO A 124 49.53 -19.34 5.16
N ASN A 125 49.17 -20.15 4.17
CA ASN A 125 49.45 -21.59 4.10
C ASN A 125 48.99 -22.42 5.32
N THR A 126 47.88 -22.06 5.96
CA THR A 126 47.29 -22.82 7.08
C THR A 126 46.00 -23.56 6.67
N TYR A 127 45.23 -23.01 5.74
CA TYR A 127 44.01 -23.62 5.20
C TYR A 127 43.92 -23.45 3.69
N ASN A 128 43.44 -24.49 2.98
CA ASN A 128 43.41 -24.51 1.52
C ASN A 128 42.44 -23.50 0.87
N ASN A 129 41.45 -23.00 1.63
CA ASN A 129 40.35 -22.19 1.10
C ASN A 129 40.38 -20.70 1.54
N VAL A 130 41.20 -20.34 2.53
CA VAL A 130 41.18 -19.03 3.20
C VAL A 130 42.59 -18.58 3.56
N ASN A 131 43.00 -17.42 3.07
CA ASN A 131 44.32 -16.86 3.36
C ASN A 131 44.25 -15.68 4.36
N LYS A 132 43.05 -15.17 4.65
CA LYS A 132 42.84 -14.01 5.54
C LYS A 132 41.57 -14.14 6.37
N LEU A 133 41.66 -13.75 7.64
CA LEU A 133 40.53 -13.67 8.57
C LEU A 133 40.20 -12.20 8.87
N ILE A 134 38.92 -11.83 8.75
CA ILE A 134 38.42 -10.49 9.05
C ILE A 134 37.59 -10.53 10.34
N ILE A 135 38.11 -9.92 11.40
CA ILE A 135 37.59 -9.95 12.77
C ILE A 135 36.84 -8.64 13.06
N LYS A 136 35.57 -8.76 13.49
CA LYS A 136 34.74 -7.59 13.81
C LYS A 136 34.64 -7.42 15.33
N LYS A 137 35.46 -6.52 15.90
CA LYS A 137 35.47 -6.13 17.33
C LYS A 137 35.48 -4.61 17.46
N PRO A 138 34.69 -3.99 18.37
CA PRO A 138 34.83 -2.57 18.69
C PRO A 138 36.13 -2.38 19.49
N PHE A 139 37.07 -1.62 18.94
CA PHE A 139 38.43 -1.37 19.47
C PHE A 139 39.35 -2.60 19.35
N ILE A 140 40.36 -2.48 18.48
CA ILE A 140 41.32 -3.52 18.17
C ILE A 140 42.69 -2.88 18.14
N ASN A 141 43.64 -3.45 18.89
CA ASN A 141 45.04 -3.06 18.84
C ASN A 141 45.80 -3.97 17.86
N LEU A 142 46.79 -3.41 17.14
CA LEU A 142 47.69 -4.18 16.28
C LEU A 142 48.57 -5.08 17.15
N GLY A 143 48.69 -6.37 16.81
CA GLY A 143 49.46 -7.36 17.57
C GLY A 143 48.71 -8.08 18.70
N GLU A 144 47.45 -7.72 18.98
CA GLU A 144 46.63 -8.38 20.01
C GLU A 144 46.28 -9.83 19.58
N LYS A 145 46.54 -10.82 20.47
CA LYS A 145 46.06 -12.20 20.32
C LYS A 145 44.60 -12.28 20.77
N VAL A 146 43.73 -12.77 19.89
CA VAL A 146 42.29 -12.83 20.17
C VAL A 146 41.72 -14.19 19.75
N THR A 147 40.94 -14.80 20.64
CA THR A 147 40.15 -16.00 20.32
C THR A 147 38.87 -15.61 19.58
N VAL A 148 38.68 -16.18 18.39
CA VAL A 148 37.62 -15.81 17.45
C VAL A 148 36.91 -17.03 16.90
N ILE A 149 35.60 -16.90 16.66
CA ILE A 149 34.77 -17.92 16.02
C ILE A 149 34.51 -17.50 14.56
N VAL A 150 34.80 -18.39 13.62
CA VAL A 150 34.58 -18.16 12.19
C VAL A 150 33.09 -18.20 11.89
N THR A 151 32.51 -17.05 11.53
CA THR A 151 31.08 -16.94 11.23
C THR A 151 30.74 -17.31 9.78
N ARG A 152 31.63 -16.97 8.83
CA ARG A 152 31.35 -17.19 7.40
C ARG A 152 32.64 -17.24 6.59
N VAL A 153 32.75 -18.27 5.74
CA VAL A 153 33.86 -18.47 4.81
C VAL A 153 33.48 -18.01 3.40
N LYS A 154 34.39 -17.35 2.69
CA LYS A 154 34.28 -16.95 1.28
C LYS A 154 35.55 -17.36 0.53
N LYS A 155 35.54 -17.23 -0.81
CA LYS A 155 36.72 -17.52 -1.64
C LYS A 155 37.89 -16.61 -1.20
N GLU A 156 38.96 -17.21 -0.68
CA GLU A 156 40.23 -16.60 -0.21
C GLU A 156 40.21 -15.86 1.14
N TYR A 157 39.05 -15.63 1.78
CA TYR A 157 38.97 -14.98 3.10
C TYR A 157 37.74 -15.38 3.91
N ALA A 158 37.79 -15.25 5.25
CA ALA A 158 36.68 -15.56 6.15
C ALA A 158 36.38 -14.42 7.14
N PHE A 159 35.17 -14.39 7.70
CA PHE A 159 34.75 -13.42 8.72
C PHE A 159 34.62 -14.11 10.09
N ALA A 160 35.11 -13.45 11.14
CA ALA A 160 35.11 -13.97 12.50
C ALA A 160 34.67 -12.92 13.53
N VAL A 161 34.19 -13.39 14.68
CA VAL A 161 33.77 -12.56 15.82
C VAL A 161 34.47 -13.09 17.08
N VAL A 162 34.82 -12.19 18.00
CA VAL A 162 35.53 -12.51 19.25
C VAL A 162 34.62 -13.32 20.20
N ASN A 163 35.15 -14.40 20.76
CA ASN A 163 34.44 -15.25 21.71
C ASN A 163 34.59 -14.70 23.14
N ASN A 164 33.59 -13.99 23.67
CA ASN A 164 33.62 -13.38 25.01
C ASN A 164 33.11 -14.30 26.14
N SER A 165 33.31 -15.62 26.06
CA SER A 165 32.67 -16.59 26.97
C SER A 165 33.41 -16.90 28.28
N THR A 166 34.45 -16.17 28.65
CA THR A 166 35.05 -16.27 29.98
C THR A 166 35.13 -14.90 30.67
N LYS A 167 34.45 -14.81 31.83
CA LYS A 167 34.34 -13.70 32.81
C LYS A 167 32.94 -13.09 32.93
N LYS A 168 32.04 -13.87 33.53
CA LYS A 168 31.08 -13.38 34.52
C LYS A 168 31.42 -14.08 35.83
N ASN A 169 31.81 -13.32 36.85
CA ASN A 169 31.46 -13.56 38.25
C ASN A 169 31.96 -12.41 39.14
N THR A 170 31.19 -12.23 40.22
CA THR A 170 31.40 -11.44 41.44
C THR A 170 31.25 -9.92 41.39
N GLU A 171 30.08 -9.49 41.88
CA GLU A 171 29.76 -8.19 42.44
C GLU A 171 30.42 -7.97 43.82
N THR A 172 30.57 -6.67 44.16
CA THR A 172 30.65 -6.04 45.49
C THR A 172 31.82 -6.34 46.44
N ALA A 173 32.66 -5.32 46.70
CA ALA A 173 32.85 -4.71 48.03
C ALA A 173 33.83 -3.50 48.00
N ILE A 174 33.31 -2.36 48.48
CA ILE A 174 33.94 -1.38 49.41
C ILE A 174 35.12 -0.49 48.95
N LYS A 175 34.82 0.82 49.03
CA LYS A 175 35.61 2.04 49.33
C LYS A 175 37.15 1.95 49.31
N ILE A 176 37.80 2.94 48.69
CA ILE A 176 38.52 4.06 49.35
C ILE A 176 39.04 5.05 48.30
N SER A 177 39.03 6.31 48.70
CA SER A 177 39.46 7.54 48.03
C SER A 177 40.83 7.50 47.32
N GLY A 178 40.88 8.06 46.10
CA GLY A 178 42.12 8.41 45.40
C GLY A 178 41.85 9.39 44.25
N LYS A 179 42.44 10.58 44.34
CA LYS A 179 42.27 11.84 43.57
C LYS A 179 42.05 11.71 42.04
N GLN A 180 41.18 12.58 41.54
CA GLN A 180 40.83 12.81 40.13
C GLN A 180 41.87 13.68 39.41
N GLU A 181 42.41 13.24 38.27
CA GLU A 181 42.93 14.15 37.23
C GLU A 181 42.67 13.69 35.76
N GLY A 182 41.98 12.58 35.53
CA GLY A 182 41.82 12.01 34.17
C GLY A 182 40.61 12.45 33.34
N ASN A 183 39.62 13.16 33.90
CA ASN A 183 38.26 13.13 33.34
C ASN A 183 37.75 14.36 32.56
N VAL A 184 38.57 15.37 32.27
CA VAL A 184 38.08 16.60 31.60
C VAL A 184 38.09 16.49 30.05
N ILE A 185 38.95 15.67 29.45
CA ILE A 185 39.22 15.67 27.99
C ILE A 185 38.14 14.93 27.17
N SER A 186 37.38 14.01 27.77
CA SER A 186 36.34 13.22 27.09
C SER A 186 35.01 13.96 26.88
N SER A 187 34.81 15.12 27.54
CA SER A 187 33.51 15.80 27.66
C SER A 187 33.06 16.62 26.42
N PHE A 188 33.97 16.99 25.51
CA PHE A 188 33.64 17.89 24.40
C PHE A 188 33.24 17.19 23.09
N LYS A 189 33.34 15.86 23.01
CA LYS A 189 33.05 15.10 21.79
C LYS A 189 31.54 15.05 21.53
N GLY A 190 31.10 15.58 20.38
CA GLY A 190 29.70 15.57 19.95
C GLY A 190 28.93 16.86 20.23
N THR A 191 29.52 17.80 20.96
CA THR A 191 28.95 19.13 21.23
C THR A 191 28.82 19.94 19.95
N LYS A 192 27.79 20.80 19.89
CA LYS A 192 27.46 21.61 18.70
C LYS A 192 27.66 23.07 19.00
N PHE A 193 28.30 23.76 18.08
CA PHE A 193 28.63 25.16 18.20
C PHE A 193 28.25 25.95 16.96
N THR A 194 27.95 27.24 17.13
CA THR A 194 27.79 28.16 16.01
C THR A 194 29.06 28.99 15.88
N VAL A 195 29.72 28.90 14.73
CA VAL A 195 30.99 29.58 14.47
C VAL A 195 30.92 30.32 13.15
N VAL A 196 31.50 31.53 13.11
CA VAL A 196 31.74 32.27 11.88
C VAL A 196 33.10 31.85 11.34
N ILE A 197 33.16 31.33 10.11
CA ILE A 197 34.45 30.99 9.50
C ILE A 197 35.17 32.32 9.19
N PRO A 198 36.34 32.62 9.78
CA PRO A 198 37.03 33.88 9.53
C PRO A 198 37.41 34.04 8.06
N LYS A 199 37.34 35.27 7.53
CA LYS A 199 37.79 35.56 6.15
C LYS A 199 39.28 35.23 5.94
N LYS A 200 40.09 35.34 7.00
CA LYS A 200 41.53 35.04 7.03
C LYS A 200 41.86 33.56 7.32
N ALA A 201 40.87 32.66 7.43
CA ALA A 201 41.13 31.27 7.78
C ALA A 201 41.97 30.55 6.70
N LYS A 202 43.00 29.83 7.13
CA LYS A 202 43.90 29.09 6.23
C LYS A 202 43.30 27.72 5.92
N ARG A 203 43.57 27.18 4.73
CA ARG A 203 43.09 25.85 4.33
C ARG A 203 44.24 24.86 4.43
N TYR A 204 44.07 23.84 5.26
CA TYR A 204 45.06 22.79 5.45
C TYR A 204 44.45 21.44 5.05
N LEU A 205 44.98 20.82 4.00
CA LEU A 205 44.43 19.61 3.38
C LEU A 205 42.92 19.76 3.06
N LYS A 206 42.08 18.94 3.71
CA LYS A 206 40.63 18.93 3.55
C LYS A 206 39.90 19.73 4.63
N HIS A 207 40.59 20.51 5.46
CA HIS A 207 39.99 21.28 6.56
C HIS A 207 40.27 22.78 6.42
N ILE A 208 39.35 23.60 6.89
CA ILE A 208 39.53 25.04 7.12
C ILE A 208 39.99 25.19 8.57
N VAL A 209 41.12 25.85 8.76
CA VAL A 209 41.80 25.95 10.05
C VAL A 209 41.85 27.40 10.50
N PHE A 210 41.40 27.65 11.72
CA PHE A 210 41.50 28.94 12.37
C PHE A 210 41.53 28.79 13.88
N LYS A 211 42.18 29.75 14.55
CA LYS A 211 42.22 29.85 16.00
C LYS A 211 40.90 30.43 16.52
N VAL A 212 40.42 29.91 17.64
CA VAL A 212 39.30 30.51 18.37
C VAL A 212 39.82 31.71 19.17
N ALA A 213 39.30 32.91 18.92
CA ALA A 213 39.65 34.11 19.68
C ALA A 213 38.65 34.32 20.83
N ASN A 214 39.11 34.89 21.96
CA ASN A 214 38.27 35.20 23.12
C ASN A 214 37.40 36.44 22.87
N VAL A 215 36.18 36.44 23.41
CA VAL A 215 35.33 37.63 23.55
C VAL A 215 35.68 38.27 24.89
N SER A 216 36.42 39.36 24.88
CA SER A 216 36.69 40.17 26.07
C SER A 216 36.42 41.64 25.76
N THR A 217 35.19 41.97 25.37
CA THR A 217 34.59 43.33 25.42
C THR A 217 33.09 43.25 25.08
N PRO A 218 32.18 43.84 25.85
CA PRO A 218 30.73 43.72 25.63
C PRO A 218 30.18 44.77 24.66
N ASN A 219 30.93 45.18 23.64
CA ASN A 219 30.42 46.02 22.55
C ASN A 219 31.40 45.99 21.36
N LEU A 220 31.09 45.17 20.36
CA LEU A 220 31.54 45.21 18.95
C LEU A 220 31.49 43.78 18.41
N ALA A 221 30.73 43.59 17.33
CA ALA A 221 30.50 42.28 16.73
C ALA A 221 31.78 41.70 16.09
N VAL A 222 32.60 41.02 16.89
CA VAL A 222 33.78 40.28 16.41
C VAL A 222 34.00 39.01 17.26
N ASN A 223 34.01 37.87 16.56
CA ASN A 223 34.56 36.55 16.92
C ASN A 223 34.17 35.87 18.24
N GLY A 224 33.64 34.65 18.15
CA GLY A 224 33.56 33.69 19.26
C GLY A 224 32.13 33.27 19.56
N PHE A 225 31.95 32.01 19.92
CA PHE A 225 30.71 31.26 20.07
C PHE A 225 29.46 32.02 20.56
N GLU A 226 28.37 32.03 19.77
CA GLU A 226 27.04 32.42 20.25
C GLU A 226 26.15 31.18 20.50
N GLN A 227 25.56 31.12 21.70
CA GLN A 227 24.55 30.15 22.07
C GLN A 227 23.19 30.55 21.46
N THR A 228 22.55 29.67 20.68
CA THR A 228 21.21 29.94 20.15
C THR A 228 20.13 29.46 21.12
N VAL A 229 19.62 30.35 21.97
CA VAL A 229 18.31 30.16 22.62
C VAL A 229 17.24 30.28 21.55
N LEU A 230 16.40 29.26 21.41
CA LEU A 230 15.26 29.25 20.49
C LEU A 230 14.17 30.22 21.00
N LYS A 231 14.28 31.52 20.67
CA LYS A 231 13.14 32.44 20.70
C LYS A 231 12.13 31.99 19.64
N LYS A 232 11.11 31.22 20.07
CA LYS A 232 9.87 31.04 19.31
C LYS A 232 9.17 32.40 19.25
N GLY A 233 9.27 33.07 18.11
CA GLY A 233 8.37 34.18 17.78
C GLY A 233 6.97 33.65 17.48
N ILE A 234 6.13 33.60 18.51
CA ILE A 234 4.68 33.79 18.40
C ILE A 234 4.39 35.05 19.21
N VAL A 235 3.87 36.06 18.53
CA VAL A 235 3.40 37.30 19.13
C VAL A 235 2.04 37.03 19.77
N GLY A 236 1.90 37.40 21.04
CA GLY A 236 0.63 37.64 21.75
C GLY A 236 0.34 36.66 22.89
N VAL A 237 0.72 37.03 24.12
CA VAL A 237 -0.09 37.15 25.38
C VAL A 237 0.90 37.35 26.55
N GLU A 238 0.53 38.21 27.49
CA GLU A 238 1.29 38.90 28.55
C GLU A 238 1.43 38.07 29.88
N PRO A 239 2.00 38.59 31.00
CA PRO A 239 3.10 37.97 31.76
C PRO A 239 2.72 37.40 33.16
N ASN A 240 3.70 36.73 33.79
CA ASN A 240 3.93 36.49 35.24
C ASN A 240 4.23 35.02 35.59
N LEU A 241 5.45 34.76 36.08
CA LEU A 241 5.78 33.90 37.24
C LEU A 241 7.30 33.71 37.36
N ALA A 242 7.75 33.70 38.62
CA ALA A 242 9.08 33.99 39.12
C ALA A 242 10.16 32.89 38.91
N VAL A 243 11.41 33.37 38.88
CA VAL A 243 12.64 32.86 39.53
C VAL A 243 12.60 31.42 40.07
N ASN A 244 13.38 30.49 39.49
CA ASN A 244 14.57 29.89 40.11
C ASN A 244 15.20 28.73 39.29
N LYS A 245 16.48 28.47 39.60
CA LYS A 245 17.39 27.39 39.17
C LYS A 245 18.24 27.65 37.91
N GLN A 246 19.43 28.18 38.20
CA GLN A 246 20.67 28.06 37.44
C GLN A 246 20.83 26.65 36.83
N THR A 247 21.21 26.59 35.55
CA THR A 247 21.55 25.35 34.85
C THR A 247 23.08 25.21 34.76
N PRO A 248 23.65 24.00 34.94
CA PRO A 248 25.09 23.74 35.08
C PRO A 248 25.90 23.85 33.76
N ALA A 249 25.35 24.55 32.76
CA ALA A 249 25.92 24.62 31.40
C ALA A 249 26.80 25.86 31.16
N LEU A 250 26.77 26.85 32.05
CA LEU A 250 27.55 28.09 31.90
C LEU A 250 29.01 27.91 32.32
N GLU A 251 29.30 27.03 33.30
CA GLU A 251 30.66 26.80 33.80
C GLU A 251 31.54 25.95 32.86
N THR A 252 30.94 25.18 31.95
CA THR A 252 31.70 24.32 31.03
C THR A 252 32.23 25.05 29.79
N ILE A 253 31.72 26.26 29.48
CA ILE A 253 32.12 27.03 28.30
C ILE A 253 33.39 27.86 28.55
N ASN A 254 33.62 28.30 29.80
CA ASN A 254 34.84 29.01 30.18
C ASN A 254 36.10 28.11 30.18
N LYS A 255 35.95 26.79 29.98
CA LYS A 255 37.06 25.82 29.91
C LYS A 255 37.56 25.48 28.50
N LEU A 256 36.95 26.00 27.42
CA LEU A 256 37.51 25.85 26.07
C LEU A 256 38.56 26.94 25.83
N GLY A 257 39.75 26.73 26.41
CA GLY A 257 40.83 27.72 26.49
C GLY A 257 41.16 28.44 25.17
N THR A 258 41.66 29.66 25.33
CA THR A 258 42.02 30.68 24.33
C THR A 258 43.01 30.22 23.24
N ASP A 259 43.60 29.04 23.42
CA ASP A 259 44.60 28.44 22.55
C ASP A 259 44.09 27.18 21.82
N THR A 260 42.79 27.18 21.46
CA THR A 260 42.17 26.10 20.68
C THR A 260 42.24 26.36 19.17
N ILE A 261 42.88 25.46 18.42
CA ILE A 261 42.91 25.45 16.96
C ILE A 261 41.80 24.55 16.43
N LEU A 262 40.91 25.13 15.62
CA LEU A 262 39.74 24.42 15.09
C LEU A 262 39.96 24.01 13.63
N PHE A 263 39.87 22.71 13.36
CA PHE A 263 39.90 22.11 12.03
C PHE A 263 38.48 21.78 11.57
N VAL A 264 37.89 22.62 10.73
CA VAL A 264 36.52 22.44 10.23
C VAL A 264 36.53 21.79 8.85
N LYS A 265 35.90 20.64 8.69
CA LYS A 265 35.72 20.01 7.36
C LYS A 265 34.70 20.84 6.54
N PRO A 266 35.07 21.40 5.38
CA PRO A 266 34.17 22.18 4.55
C PRO A 266 33.15 21.24 3.88
N SER A 267 31.97 21.16 4.48
CA SER A 267 30.79 20.47 3.95
C SER A 267 29.68 21.49 3.67
N LEU A 268 28.67 21.07 2.89
CA LEU A 268 27.48 21.88 2.56
C LEU A 268 27.76 23.18 1.77
N GLY A 269 28.96 23.38 1.23
CA GLY A 269 29.31 24.54 0.41
C GLY A 269 29.63 25.81 1.21
N ALA A 270 29.96 25.69 2.50
CA ALA A 270 30.40 26.79 3.34
C ALA A 270 31.64 27.50 2.77
N LYS A 271 31.62 28.83 2.76
CA LYS A 271 32.74 29.68 2.36
C LYS A 271 33.28 30.47 3.55
N LEU A 272 34.48 31.02 3.37
CA LEU A 272 35.07 31.97 4.32
C LEU A 272 34.09 33.14 4.54
N GLY A 273 33.82 33.48 5.80
CA GLY A 273 32.83 34.49 6.21
C GLY A 273 31.42 33.97 6.50
N ASP A 274 31.11 32.69 6.25
CA ASP A 274 29.78 32.13 6.54
C ASP A 274 29.64 31.75 8.03
N LYS A 275 28.46 32.03 8.60
CA LYS A 275 28.06 31.54 9.93
C LYS A 275 27.54 30.10 9.79
N VAL A 276 28.21 29.17 10.46
CA VAL A 276 27.99 27.73 10.31
C VAL A 276 27.82 27.07 11.67
N GLN A 277 26.94 26.06 11.73
CA GLN A 277 26.81 25.21 12.89
C GLN A 277 27.73 24.00 12.70
N ILE A 278 28.70 23.86 13.60
CA ILE A 278 29.70 22.81 13.60
C ILE A 278 29.46 21.84 14.75
N GLN A 279 29.94 20.61 14.62
CA GLN A 279 29.97 19.63 15.69
C GLN A 279 31.39 19.15 15.91
N ILE A 280 31.88 19.21 17.14
CA ILE A 280 33.19 18.68 17.49
C ILE A 280 33.13 17.15 17.41
N THR A 281 34.01 16.59 16.59
CA THR A 281 34.14 15.15 16.36
C THR A 281 35.29 14.54 17.14
N LYS A 282 36.36 15.33 17.35
CA LYS A 282 37.52 14.98 18.16
C LYS A 282 38.02 16.23 18.86
N PHE A 283 38.46 16.08 20.10
CA PHE A 283 39.10 17.12 20.90
C PHE A 283 40.27 16.47 21.62
N PHE A 284 41.45 17.07 21.54
CA PHE A 284 42.66 16.53 22.16
C PHE A 284 43.63 17.67 22.50
N LYS A 285 44.36 17.52 23.61
CA LYS A 285 45.46 18.42 24.01
C LYS A 285 46.72 17.98 23.27
N ILE A 286 47.57 18.92 22.87
CA ILE A 286 48.88 18.60 22.32
C ILE A 286 49.82 18.34 23.51
N ASN A 287 50.40 17.13 23.58
CA ASN A 287 51.35 16.77 24.64
C ASN A 287 52.49 17.80 24.70
N GLY A 288 52.79 18.31 25.90
CA GLY A 288 53.83 19.31 26.12
C GLY A 288 53.43 20.77 25.87
N THR A 289 52.17 21.10 25.55
CA THR A 289 51.71 22.51 25.44
C THR A 289 50.29 22.70 26.00
N ASN A 290 49.91 23.95 26.34
CA ASN A 290 48.53 24.31 26.70
C ASN A 290 47.60 24.54 25.49
N ARG A 291 47.99 24.06 24.29
CA ARG A 291 47.19 24.19 23.06
C ARG A 291 46.28 22.99 22.85
N PHE A 292 45.03 23.29 22.45
CA PHE A 292 44.02 22.28 22.17
C PHE A 292 43.71 22.23 20.68
N ILE A 293 43.50 21.03 20.15
CA ILE A 293 43.06 20.84 18.77
C ILE A 293 41.64 20.26 18.78
N ALA A 294 40.74 20.95 18.09
CA ALA A 294 39.37 20.51 17.88
C ALA A 294 39.14 20.21 16.39
N ILE A 295 38.68 19.00 16.06
CA ILE A 295 38.25 18.66 14.70
C ILE A 295 36.74 18.68 14.66
N ALA A 296 36.15 19.49 13.77
CA ALA A 296 34.72 19.67 13.67
C ALA A 296 34.19 19.46 12.24
N LYS A 297 32.93 19.03 12.15
CA LYS A 297 32.19 18.92 10.87
C LYS A 297 31.07 19.95 10.81
N ILE A 298 30.81 20.53 9.65
CA ILE A 298 29.68 21.45 9.45
C ILE A 298 28.39 20.64 9.32
N ILE A 299 27.44 20.86 10.22
CA ILE A 299 26.10 20.25 10.19
C ILE A 299 25.11 21.10 9.40
N LYS A 300 25.16 22.43 9.56
CA LYS A 300 24.13 23.33 9.01
C LYS A 300 24.72 24.71 8.68
N LEU A 301 24.39 25.24 7.49
CA LEU A 301 24.64 26.64 7.16
C LEU A 301 23.55 27.50 7.79
N ASN A 302 23.90 28.57 8.50
CA ASN A 302 22.97 29.32 9.34
C ASN A 302 23.15 30.83 9.16
N PRO A 303 22.24 31.59 8.51
CA PRO A 303 21.36 31.29 7.38
C PRO A 303 22.12 31.20 6.02
N ILE A 304 21.40 30.97 4.90
CA ILE A 304 21.93 30.92 3.51
C ILE A 304 23.04 31.96 3.30
N SER A 305 24.23 31.52 2.85
CA SER A 305 25.38 32.39 2.55
C SER A 305 24.96 33.59 1.71
N ALA A 306 25.56 34.77 1.94
CA ALA A 306 25.31 35.96 1.13
C ALA A 306 25.50 35.68 -0.38
N THR A 307 26.48 34.84 -0.72
CA THR A 307 26.75 34.39 -2.10
C THR A 307 25.62 33.54 -2.68
N GLN A 308 25.03 32.66 -1.86
CA GLN A 308 23.92 31.80 -2.28
C GLN A 308 22.62 32.61 -2.38
N LYS A 309 22.42 33.63 -1.53
CA LYS A 309 21.32 34.60 -1.64
C LYS A 309 21.42 35.38 -2.96
N THR A 310 22.59 35.94 -3.30
CA THR A 310 22.77 36.66 -4.56
C THR A 310 22.63 35.76 -5.78
N ALA A 311 23.14 34.52 -5.72
CA ALA A 311 22.93 33.52 -6.78
C ALA A 311 21.43 33.20 -6.99
N PHE A 312 20.67 33.05 -5.90
CA PHE A 312 19.22 32.83 -5.97
C PHE A 312 18.48 34.04 -6.53
N VAL A 313 18.88 35.27 -6.14
CA VAL A 313 18.34 36.52 -6.70
C VAL A 313 18.59 36.56 -8.21
N ARG A 314 19.84 36.33 -8.64
CA ARG A 314 20.23 36.29 -10.06
C ARG A 314 19.48 35.22 -10.84
N ALA A 315 19.28 34.03 -10.29
CA ALA A 315 18.49 32.97 -10.93
C ALA A 315 17.03 33.39 -11.09
N SER A 316 16.44 34.01 -10.07
CA SER A 316 15.07 34.53 -10.12
C SER A 316 14.90 35.62 -11.17
N ILE A 317 15.83 36.58 -11.23
CA ILE A 317 15.78 37.67 -12.23
C ILE A 317 15.98 37.13 -13.63
N ARG A 318 16.93 36.20 -13.83
CA ARG A 318 17.11 35.51 -15.13
C ARG A 318 15.83 34.83 -15.59
N GLN A 319 15.07 34.24 -14.69
CA GLN A 319 13.78 33.65 -15.02
C GLN A 319 12.72 34.71 -15.40
N MET A 320 12.68 35.84 -14.68
CA MET A 320 11.78 36.96 -14.98
C MET A 320 12.09 37.60 -16.35
N LEU A 321 13.37 37.78 -16.67
CA LEU A 321 13.83 38.23 -18.00
C LEU A 321 13.39 37.27 -19.10
N LYS A 322 13.61 35.95 -18.91
CA LYS A 322 13.17 34.92 -19.87
C LYS A 322 11.66 34.91 -20.09
N SER A 323 10.87 35.26 -19.07
CA SER A 323 9.41 35.37 -19.21
C SER A 323 8.93 36.66 -19.88
N GLY A 324 9.82 37.62 -20.14
CA GLY A 324 9.46 38.92 -20.73
C GLY A 324 8.78 39.89 -19.75
N MET A 325 8.98 39.72 -18.44
CA MET A 325 8.33 40.56 -17.42
C MET A 325 8.80 42.02 -17.41
N HIS A 326 9.97 42.31 -17.99
CA HIS A 326 10.63 43.62 -17.96
C HIS A 326 10.14 44.58 -19.05
N TYR A 327 9.42 44.11 -20.06
CA TYR A 327 8.88 44.98 -21.10
C TYR A 327 7.67 45.72 -20.54
N GLY A 328 7.68 47.05 -20.57
CA GLY A 328 6.48 47.86 -20.32
C GLY A 328 5.76 48.24 -21.62
N GLU A 329 4.71 49.04 -21.46
CA GLU A 329 3.96 49.67 -22.55
C GLU A 329 4.77 50.81 -23.21
N LYS A 330 4.24 51.37 -24.31
CA LYS A 330 4.74 52.60 -24.95
C LYS A 330 4.97 53.70 -23.92
N ALA A 331 6.10 54.41 -24.02
CA ALA A 331 6.51 55.43 -23.05
C ALA A 331 5.45 56.55 -22.88
N ILE A 332 4.78 56.93 -23.96
CA ILE A 332 3.71 57.95 -23.99
C ILE A 332 2.51 57.54 -23.12
N LYS A 333 2.20 56.24 -23.03
CA LYS A 333 1.07 55.73 -22.25
C LYS A 333 1.41 55.52 -20.77
N CYS A 334 2.62 55.88 -20.33
CA CYS A 334 3.09 55.62 -18.98
C CYS A 334 2.31 56.45 -17.95
N ASN A 335 1.81 55.79 -16.91
CA ASN A 335 1.25 56.47 -15.77
C ASN A 335 2.36 57.09 -14.90
N ALA A 336 2.21 58.34 -14.48
CA ALA A 336 3.20 59.04 -13.66
C ALA A 336 3.57 58.28 -12.37
N ARG A 337 2.60 57.63 -11.71
CA ARG A 337 2.84 56.82 -10.48
C ARG A 337 3.67 55.57 -10.72
N MET A 338 3.87 55.16 -11.98
CA MET A 338 4.73 54.05 -12.36
C MET A 338 6.20 54.46 -12.57
N LYS A 339 6.54 55.76 -12.56
CA LYS A 339 7.92 56.27 -12.74
C LYS A 339 8.92 55.58 -11.81
N ASN A 340 8.53 55.35 -10.54
CA ASN A 340 9.38 54.68 -9.55
C ASN A 340 9.59 53.18 -9.81
N TYR A 341 8.82 52.55 -10.69
CA TYR A 341 8.95 51.12 -11.01
C TYR A 341 9.58 50.88 -12.38
N VAL A 342 9.75 51.94 -13.17
CA VAL A 342 10.54 51.94 -14.41
C VAL A 342 12.03 52.04 -14.05
N TRP A 343 12.87 51.36 -14.84
CA TRP A 343 14.31 51.48 -14.72
C TRP A 343 14.73 52.86 -15.20
N THR A 344 15.56 53.59 -14.44
CA THR A 344 16.05 54.91 -14.86
C THR A 344 17.52 54.83 -15.26
N ARG A 345 17.91 55.65 -16.25
CA ARG A 345 19.31 55.87 -16.61
C ARG A 345 19.81 57.08 -15.81
N LYS A 346 20.98 56.95 -15.17
CA LYS A 346 21.69 58.12 -14.64
C LYS A 346 22.31 58.87 -15.83
N LYS A 347 22.08 60.18 -15.96
CA LYS A 347 22.83 61.03 -16.88
C LYS A 347 24.25 61.15 -16.31
N GLY A 348 25.28 60.88 -17.11
CA GLY A 348 26.70 60.94 -16.70
C GLY A 348 27.30 59.61 -16.24
N THR A 349 27.86 58.88 -17.20
CA THR A 349 29.16 58.17 -17.21
C THR A 349 29.11 57.29 -18.46
N SER A 350 29.49 57.85 -19.61
CA SER A 350 29.97 57.02 -20.70
C SER A 350 31.21 56.31 -20.14
N LEU A 351 31.13 55.00 -19.88
CA LEU A 351 32.34 54.23 -19.68
C LEU A 351 33.03 54.17 -21.05
N THR A 352 33.90 55.13 -21.31
CA THR A 352 35.00 54.92 -22.25
C THR A 352 35.87 53.80 -21.70
N SER A 353 36.39 52.96 -22.60
CA SER A 353 37.12 51.72 -22.34
C SER A 353 38.48 51.88 -21.66
N THR A 354 38.78 53.03 -21.06
CA THR A 354 40.12 53.40 -20.56
C THR A 354 40.27 53.32 -19.04
N SER A 355 39.20 53.15 -18.25
CA SER A 355 39.29 53.12 -16.76
C SER A 355 39.52 51.74 -16.13
N LEU A 356 39.80 50.71 -16.92
CA LEU A 356 40.14 49.36 -16.44
C LEU A 356 41.65 49.08 -16.39
N ASN A 357 42.48 49.96 -16.97
CA ASN A 357 43.93 49.81 -16.99
C ASN A 357 44.66 50.58 -15.87
N GLN A 358 44.02 51.54 -15.20
CA GLN A 358 44.63 52.25 -14.07
C GLN A 358 44.49 51.55 -12.70
N LEU A 359 43.70 50.47 -12.60
CA LEU A 359 43.58 49.72 -11.35
C LEU A 359 44.62 48.60 -11.17
N ASN A 360 45.50 48.40 -12.17
CA ASN A 360 46.53 47.36 -12.17
C ASN A 360 47.95 47.88 -11.93
N SER A 361 48.16 49.19 -11.68
CA SER A 361 49.48 49.76 -11.36
C SER A 361 49.60 50.32 -9.92
N MET A 362 48.84 49.77 -8.97
CA MET A 362 49.02 50.04 -7.54
C MET A 362 49.11 48.74 -6.75
N LYS A 363 50.13 47.96 -7.08
CA LYS A 363 50.73 46.96 -6.20
C LYS A 363 52.24 47.10 -6.33
N GLY A 364 52.79 48.04 -5.59
CA GLY A 364 54.21 48.28 -5.50
C GLY A 364 54.47 49.39 -4.49
N ASN A 365 55.23 49.03 -3.48
CA ASN A 365 56.00 49.89 -2.58
C ASN A 365 55.42 50.35 -1.25
N GLN A 366 56.39 50.26 -0.33
CA GLN A 366 56.49 50.35 1.10
C GLN A 366 56.71 51.80 1.54
N PHE A 367 56.46 52.07 2.84
CA PHE A 367 57.07 53.11 3.71
C PHE A 367 57.15 54.54 3.15
N SER A 368 56.59 55.56 3.82
CA SER A 368 57.18 56.16 5.02
C SER A 368 56.30 57.31 5.57
N LYS A 369 56.76 57.88 6.69
CA LYS A 369 56.12 58.78 7.66
C LYS A 369 55.99 60.26 7.19
N ASN A 370 55.29 61.05 8.02
CA ASN A 370 55.30 62.53 8.16
C ASN A 370 54.48 63.29 7.09
N ASP A 371 53.68 64.33 7.35
CA ASP A 371 53.64 65.35 8.41
C ASP A 371 52.21 65.84 8.75
N GLU A 372 52.13 66.45 9.94
CA GLU A 372 51.03 67.24 10.48
C GLU A 372 50.93 68.62 9.81
N HIS A 373 49.71 69.17 9.67
CA HIS A 373 49.28 70.46 10.24
C HIS A 373 48.02 71.04 9.55
N LEU A 374 47.08 71.50 10.40
CA LEU A 374 46.23 72.72 10.31
C LEU A 374 45.31 72.86 9.06
N ASN A 375 44.06 73.30 9.11
CA ASN A 375 43.34 74.04 10.12
C ASN A 375 41.83 73.91 9.86
N SER A 376 41.06 74.02 10.94
CA SER A 376 39.61 74.23 10.91
C SER A 376 39.25 75.55 10.23
N ASN A 377 38.29 75.53 9.30
CA ASN A 377 37.31 76.61 9.22
C ASN A 377 36.00 76.14 8.58
N LYS A 378 34.92 76.37 9.33
CA LYS A 378 33.53 76.28 8.90
C LYS A 378 33.32 77.25 7.74
N LEU A 379 33.11 76.71 6.55
CA LEU A 379 32.38 77.39 5.49
C LEU A 379 31.11 76.60 5.22
N THR A 380 30.02 77.16 5.75
CA THR A 380 28.65 76.91 5.34
C THR A 380 28.55 76.99 3.82
N THR A 381 28.62 75.85 3.16
CA THR A 381 28.17 75.70 1.77
C THR A 381 26.89 74.90 1.81
N ASN A 382 25.79 75.63 1.60
CA ASN A 382 24.54 75.08 1.12
C ASN A 382 24.83 74.26 -0.14
N PHE A 383 25.13 72.97 0.01
CA PHE A 383 25.06 72.04 -1.09
C PHE A 383 23.57 71.85 -1.40
N ASN A 384 23.06 72.74 -2.25
CA ASN A 384 21.95 72.45 -3.14
C ASN A 384 22.23 71.08 -3.74
N ILE A 385 21.55 70.05 -3.23
CA ILE A 385 21.49 68.74 -3.88
C ILE A 385 20.74 68.99 -5.17
N MET A 386 21.46 69.39 -6.23
CA MET A 386 20.94 69.39 -7.58
C MET A 386 20.38 67.99 -7.79
N THR A 387 19.04 67.89 -7.86
CA THR A 387 18.33 66.64 -8.12
C THR A 387 18.81 66.13 -9.47
N ARG A 388 19.79 65.22 -9.46
CA ARG A 388 20.35 64.62 -10.67
C ARG A 388 19.19 64.04 -11.49
N GLU A 389 18.87 64.68 -12.62
CA GLU A 389 17.74 64.30 -13.45
C GLU A 389 17.91 62.88 -13.99
N THR A 390 17.23 61.90 -13.39
CA THR A 390 17.22 60.53 -13.91
C THR A 390 16.09 60.36 -14.91
N ARG A 391 16.41 60.07 -16.18
CA ARG A 391 15.42 59.80 -17.22
C ARG A 391 15.01 58.31 -17.23
N PRO A 392 13.75 57.96 -17.54
CA PRO A 392 13.34 56.56 -17.68
C PRO A 392 14.09 55.89 -18.83
N LEU A 393 14.47 54.62 -18.64
CA LEU A 393 15.11 53.81 -19.66
C LEU A 393 14.04 53.35 -20.66
N ILE A 394 14.08 53.93 -21.85
CA ILE A 394 13.22 53.59 -22.97
C ILE A 394 14.03 52.72 -23.94
N LYS A 395 13.47 51.59 -24.37
CA LYS A 395 14.04 50.71 -25.39
C LYS A 395 12.99 50.42 -26.46
N LYS A 396 13.28 50.76 -27.72
CA LYS A 396 12.33 50.64 -28.84
C LYS A 396 10.96 51.30 -28.53
N GLY A 397 10.99 52.53 -27.99
CA GLY A 397 9.79 53.29 -27.63
C GLY A 397 8.98 52.79 -26.42
N ARG A 398 9.44 51.74 -25.73
CA ARG A 398 8.77 51.15 -24.55
C ARG A 398 9.57 51.36 -23.28
N ASN A 399 8.86 51.50 -22.17
CA ASN A 399 9.50 51.58 -20.85
C ASN A 399 10.06 50.21 -20.43
N VAL A 400 11.17 50.21 -19.70
CA VAL A 400 11.74 48.99 -19.10
C VAL A 400 11.40 48.94 -17.61
N ILE A 401 10.66 47.91 -17.19
CA ILE A 401 10.27 47.71 -15.79
C ILE A 401 11.45 47.19 -14.96
N ASN A 402 11.63 47.75 -13.76
CA ASN A 402 12.68 47.34 -12.84
C ASN A 402 12.35 46.01 -12.13
N LEU A 403 12.96 44.92 -12.62
CA LEU A 403 12.74 43.57 -12.10
C LEU A 403 13.16 43.36 -10.64
N LEU A 404 14.08 44.17 -10.09
CA LEU A 404 14.43 44.10 -8.67
C LEU A 404 13.25 44.57 -7.81
N LYS A 405 12.63 45.69 -8.21
CA LYS A 405 11.41 46.20 -7.58
C LYS A 405 10.25 45.25 -7.80
N THR A 406 10.09 44.69 -9.00
CA THR A 406 9.11 43.63 -9.29
C THR A 406 9.25 42.44 -8.36
N ARG A 407 10.47 41.93 -8.16
CA ARG A 407 10.73 40.79 -7.26
C ARG A 407 10.37 41.12 -5.82
N ARG A 408 10.70 42.33 -5.34
CA ARG A 408 10.33 42.79 -3.98
C ARG A 408 8.81 42.83 -3.81
N CYS A 409 8.10 43.44 -4.76
CA CYS A 409 6.65 43.55 -4.76
C CYS A 409 5.98 42.17 -4.87
N LEU A 410 6.47 41.30 -5.76
CA LEU A 410 6.01 39.92 -5.90
C LEU A 410 6.16 39.14 -4.59
N ASN A 411 7.29 39.25 -3.89
CA ASN A 411 7.47 38.56 -2.62
C ASN A 411 6.53 39.08 -1.52
N LYS A 412 6.32 40.41 -1.45
CA LYS A 412 5.36 41.03 -0.52
C LYS A 412 3.93 40.56 -0.82
N ALA A 413 3.54 40.57 -2.09
CA ALA A 413 2.24 40.06 -2.54
C ALA A 413 2.07 38.57 -2.22
N LEU A 414 3.05 37.73 -2.52
CA LEU A 414 3.01 36.30 -2.21
C LEU A 414 2.88 36.03 -0.70
N ALA A 415 3.56 36.81 0.15
CA ALA A 415 3.47 36.68 1.60
C ALA A 415 2.04 36.99 2.08
N GLN A 416 1.46 38.10 1.63
CA GLN A 416 0.09 38.45 2.01
C GLN A 416 -0.94 37.47 1.44
N LEU A 417 -0.78 37.05 0.18
CA LEU A 417 -1.63 36.05 -0.45
C LEU A 417 -1.62 34.73 0.35
N THR A 418 -0.44 34.32 0.83
CA THR A 418 -0.28 33.17 1.72
C THR A 418 -1.05 33.37 3.03
N LYS A 419 -0.94 34.56 3.66
CA LYS A 419 -1.68 34.91 4.89
C LYS A 419 -3.19 34.77 4.70
N TYR A 420 -3.74 35.31 3.61
CA TYR A 420 -5.17 35.18 3.29
C TYR A 420 -5.59 33.73 3.02
N ALA A 421 -4.77 32.95 2.34
CA ALA A 421 -5.03 31.53 2.08
C ALA A 421 -5.01 30.69 3.36
N VAL A 422 -4.13 30.99 4.32
CA VAL A 422 -4.08 30.34 5.65
C VAL A 422 -5.31 30.71 6.48
N LYS A 423 -5.73 31.98 6.47
CA LYS A 423 -7.02 32.41 7.05
C LYS A 423 -8.20 31.68 6.38
N GLY A 424 -8.02 31.25 5.13
CA GLY A 424 -8.98 30.47 4.34
C GLY A 424 -10.01 31.32 3.65
N LYS A 425 -9.63 32.55 3.31
CA LYS A 425 -10.39 33.38 2.38
C LYS A 425 -10.45 32.71 1.00
N THR A 426 -11.51 33.03 0.27
CA THR A 426 -11.74 32.63 -1.11
C THR A 426 -11.12 33.63 -2.07
N PHE A 427 -10.69 33.16 -3.24
CA PHE A 427 -9.99 33.98 -4.23
C PHE A 427 -10.83 34.13 -5.50
N LEU A 428 -10.94 35.34 -6.04
CA LEU A 428 -11.58 35.63 -7.32
C LEU A 428 -10.51 36.07 -8.32
N PHE A 429 -10.26 35.26 -9.35
CA PHE A 429 -9.31 35.58 -10.41
C PHE A 429 -10.03 36.27 -11.57
N VAL A 430 -9.65 37.49 -11.90
CA VAL A 430 -10.26 38.29 -12.96
C VAL A 430 -9.19 38.59 -14.02
N GLY A 431 -9.52 38.33 -15.28
CA GLY A 431 -8.69 38.77 -16.41
C GLY A 431 -9.27 38.34 -17.74
N THR A 432 -9.80 39.29 -18.49
CA THR A 432 -10.48 39.08 -19.78
C THR A 432 -9.54 39.26 -20.97
N LYS A 433 -8.37 39.91 -20.77
CA LYS A 433 -7.29 40.01 -21.77
C LYS A 433 -7.01 38.64 -22.40
N LYS A 434 -6.85 38.58 -23.74
CA LYS A 434 -6.61 37.33 -24.49
C LYS A 434 -5.41 36.53 -23.96
N ALA A 435 -4.34 37.22 -23.56
CA ALA A 435 -3.15 36.59 -22.96
C ALA A 435 -3.42 35.98 -21.58
N ALA A 436 -4.35 36.56 -20.80
CA ALA A 436 -4.66 36.19 -19.43
C ALA A 436 -5.82 35.17 -19.32
N SER A 437 -6.86 35.29 -20.15
CA SER A 437 -8.13 34.56 -20.03
C SER A 437 -7.99 33.06 -19.76
N GLY A 438 -7.22 32.35 -20.60
CA GLY A 438 -7.01 30.91 -20.44
C GLY A 438 -6.10 30.53 -19.26
N LEU A 439 -5.27 31.46 -18.77
CA LEU A 439 -4.37 31.23 -17.63
C LEU A 439 -5.07 31.47 -16.29
N VAL A 440 -5.90 32.51 -16.21
CA VAL A 440 -6.73 32.89 -15.07
C VAL A 440 -7.70 31.75 -14.73
N SER A 441 -8.47 31.28 -15.72
CA SER A 441 -9.40 30.15 -15.56
C SER A 441 -8.69 28.88 -15.07
N ARG A 442 -7.56 28.56 -15.70
CA ARG A 442 -6.72 27.41 -15.32
C ARG A 442 -6.18 27.52 -13.89
N ALA A 443 -5.69 28.69 -13.50
CA ALA A 443 -5.14 28.93 -12.17
C ALA A 443 -6.21 28.77 -11.09
N ALA A 444 -7.40 29.35 -11.30
CA ALA A 444 -8.51 29.23 -10.37
C ALA A 444 -9.00 27.78 -10.22
N LEU A 445 -9.18 27.06 -11.33
CA LEU A 445 -9.63 25.67 -11.34
C LEU A 445 -8.68 24.76 -10.53
N PHE A 446 -7.37 24.97 -10.64
CA PHE A 446 -6.39 24.19 -9.88
C PHE A 446 -6.30 24.55 -8.39
N SER A 447 -6.86 25.69 -7.97
CA SER A 447 -6.82 26.16 -6.59
C SER A 447 -7.99 25.63 -5.73
N LYS A 448 -8.97 24.92 -6.31
CA LYS A 448 -10.17 24.30 -5.69
C LYS A 448 -11.15 25.23 -4.95
N LYS A 449 -10.67 26.29 -4.28
CA LYS A 449 -11.45 27.31 -3.55
C LYS A 449 -11.29 28.70 -4.16
N ALA A 450 -11.14 28.74 -5.47
CA ALA A 450 -11.05 29.98 -6.22
C ALA A 450 -12.08 29.98 -7.34
N PHE A 451 -12.54 31.18 -7.65
CA PHE A 451 -13.50 31.48 -8.71
C PHE A 451 -12.80 32.31 -9.77
N PHE A 452 -13.38 32.41 -10.96
CA PHE A 452 -12.79 33.22 -12.01
C PHE A 452 -13.80 33.90 -12.92
N VAL A 453 -13.37 35.01 -13.51
CA VAL A 453 -14.01 35.69 -14.63
C VAL A 453 -12.92 35.92 -15.67
N ASN A 454 -13.06 35.29 -16.84
CA ASN A 454 -12.02 35.30 -17.88
C ASN A 454 -12.50 35.80 -19.24
N THR A 455 -13.77 36.14 -19.38
CA THR A 455 -14.39 36.49 -20.68
C THR A 455 -14.85 37.94 -20.70
N ARG A 456 -15.75 38.33 -19.81
CA ARG A 456 -16.19 39.71 -19.61
C ARG A 456 -16.68 39.92 -18.19
N TRP A 457 -16.31 41.05 -17.57
CA TRP A 457 -16.96 41.51 -16.35
C TRP A 457 -18.30 42.18 -16.68
N LEU A 458 -19.40 41.65 -16.14
CA LEU A 458 -20.71 42.31 -16.24
C LEU A 458 -20.82 43.30 -15.08
N GLY A 459 -21.26 44.53 -15.37
CA GLY A 459 -21.51 45.51 -14.31
C GLY A 459 -22.55 44.97 -13.32
N GLY A 460 -22.31 45.18 -12.03
CA GLY A 460 -23.18 44.64 -10.98
C GLY A 460 -22.85 43.19 -10.59
N MET A 461 -21.73 42.63 -11.06
CA MET A 461 -21.38 41.22 -10.81
C MET A 461 -21.26 40.87 -9.33
N LEU A 462 -20.76 41.79 -8.51
CA LEU A 462 -20.63 41.59 -7.07
C LEU A 462 -21.58 42.49 -6.27
N THR A 463 -21.89 43.67 -6.79
CA THR A 463 -22.76 44.65 -6.12
C THR A 463 -24.25 44.30 -6.27
N ASN A 464 -24.69 43.77 -7.42
CA ASN A 464 -26.06 43.26 -7.63
C ASN A 464 -26.10 41.72 -7.59
N TRP A 465 -25.59 41.14 -6.49
CA TRP A 465 -25.43 39.70 -6.37
C TRP A 465 -26.76 38.92 -6.48
N LYS A 466 -27.87 39.47 -5.96
CA LYS A 466 -29.21 38.83 -6.03
C LYS A 466 -29.63 38.54 -7.48
N THR A 467 -29.43 39.48 -8.40
CA THR A 467 -29.77 39.32 -9.82
C THR A 467 -28.82 38.34 -10.53
N ILE A 468 -27.53 38.41 -10.19
CA ILE A 468 -26.52 37.47 -10.69
C ILE A 468 -26.81 36.04 -10.21
N LEU A 469 -27.23 35.86 -8.96
CA LEU A 469 -27.65 34.56 -8.41
C LEU A 469 -28.83 33.98 -9.19
N LYS A 470 -29.86 34.77 -9.52
CA LYS A 470 -30.99 34.34 -10.37
C LYS A 470 -30.48 33.85 -11.73
N SER A 471 -29.52 34.56 -12.32
CA SER A 471 -28.92 34.20 -13.62
C SER A 471 -28.06 32.94 -13.55
N ILE A 472 -27.28 32.76 -12.47
CA ILE A 472 -26.51 31.54 -12.21
C ILE A 472 -27.43 30.34 -11.99
N SER A 473 -28.54 30.51 -11.26
CA SER A 473 -29.51 29.44 -11.00
C SER A 473 -30.02 28.81 -12.30
N LYS A 474 -30.29 29.65 -13.32
CA LYS A 474 -30.74 29.22 -14.65
C LYS A 474 -29.73 28.32 -15.38
N ILE A 475 -28.42 28.55 -15.23
CA ILE A 475 -27.36 27.79 -15.95
C ILE A 475 -26.76 26.65 -15.10
N ARG A 476 -26.94 26.68 -13.77
CA ARG A 476 -26.40 25.70 -12.83
C ARG A 476 -26.73 24.23 -13.17
N PRO A 477 -27.96 23.82 -13.54
CA PRO A 477 -28.23 22.42 -13.87
C PRO A 477 -27.40 21.95 -15.08
N ILE A 478 -27.32 22.79 -16.12
CA ILE A 478 -26.53 22.51 -17.33
C ILE A 478 -25.03 22.37 -17.00
N LEU A 479 -24.49 23.25 -16.14
CA LEU A 479 -23.09 23.16 -15.72
C LEU A 479 -22.80 21.89 -14.91
N LYS A 480 -23.75 21.42 -14.09
CA LYS A 480 -23.61 20.17 -13.33
C LYS A 480 -23.57 18.96 -14.27
N GLU A 481 -24.49 18.86 -15.21
CA GLU A 481 -24.53 17.79 -16.22
C GLU A 481 -23.23 17.77 -17.05
N LYS A 482 -22.81 18.95 -17.52
CA LYS A 482 -21.53 19.11 -18.23
C LYS A 482 -20.34 18.65 -17.38
N GLN A 483 -20.35 18.95 -16.08
CA GLN A 483 -19.32 18.52 -15.15
C GLN A 483 -19.30 17.00 -14.96
N ILE A 484 -20.47 16.34 -14.91
CA ILE A 484 -20.59 14.87 -14.85
C ILE A 484 -19.99 14.26 -16.11
N ILE A 485 -20.40 14.72 -17.30
CA ILE A 485 -19.89 14.20 -18.57
C ILE A 485 -18.37 14.41 -18.69
N ILE A 486 -17.85 15.59 -18.31
CA ILE A 486 -16.40 15.85 -18.30
C ILE A 486 -15.70 14.90 -17.32
N LYS A 487 -16.28 14.65 -16.14
CA LYS A 487 -15.71 13.73 -15.15
C LYS A 487 -15.65 12.30 -15.71
N ASP A 488 -16.73 11.82 -16.30
CA ASP A 488 -16.81 10.47 -16.88
C ASP A 488 -15.82 10.30 -18.04
N ILE A 489 -15.68 11.33 -18.87
CA ILE A 489 -14.67 11.38 -19.95
C ILE A 489 -13.25 11.31 -19.38
N LEU A 490 -12.94 12.12 -18.36
CA LEU A 490 -11.62 12.12 -17.72
C LEU A 490 -11.32 10.79 -17.03
N GLU A 491 -12.33 10.16 -16.44
CA GLU A 491 -12.23 8.85 -15.80
C GLU A 491 -11.98 7.74 -16.83
N LYS A 492 -12.75 7.69 -17.91
CA LYS A 492 -12.52 6.78 -19.05
C LYS A 492 -11.11 6.95 -19.60
N ARG A 493 -10.67 8.19 -19.83
CA ARG A 493 -9.32 8.50 -20.30
C ARG A 493 -8.24 8.00 -19.33
N GLN A 494 -8.45 8.17 -18.03
CA GLN A 494 -7.53 7.70 -17.01
C GLN A 494 -7.48 6.17 -16.95
N ASN A 495 -8.62 5.48 -17.05
CA ASN A 495 -8.72 4.03 -17.05
C ASN A 495 -8.03 3.39 -18.26
N ILE A 496 -8.15 4.00 -19.44
CA ILE A 496 -7.41 3.56 -20.63
C ILE A 496 -5.90 3.74 -20.41
N LYS A 497 -5.48 4.89 -19.90
CA LYS A 497 -4.07 5.16 -19.59
C LYS A 497 -3.49 4.14 -18.60
N THR A 498 -4.20 3.86 -17.51
CA THR A 498 -3.74 2.88 -16.51
C THR A 498 -3.66 1.47 -17.09
N ARG A 499 -4.67 1.05 -17.87
CA ARG A 499 -4.68 -0.26 -18.55
C ARG A 499 -3.50 -0.43 -19.50
N LEU A 500 -3.18 0.59 -20.31
CA LEU A 500 -2.03 0.56 -21.21
C LEU A 500 -0.70 0.41 -20.45
N ILE A 501 -0.52 1.19 -19.38
CA ILE A 501 0.68 1.14 -18.55
C ILE A 501 0.80 -0.24 -17.86
N GLN A 502 -0.28 -0.74 -17.27
CA GLN A 502 -0.30 -2.04 -16.62
C GLN A 502 0.01 -3.18 -17.60
N LYS A 503 -0.56 -3.15 -18.82
CA LYS A 503 -0.28 -4.14 -19.87
C LYS A 503 1.19 -4.12 -20.27
N ALA A 504 1.77 -2.94 -20.48
CA ALA A 504 3.19 -2.80 -20.81
C ALA A 504 4.12 -3.31 -19.69
N LEU A 505 3.82 -2.98 -18.43
CA LEU A 505 4.58 -3.45 -17.27
C LEU A 505 4.47 -4.98 -17.10
N LEU A 506 3.29 -5.54 -17.33
CA LEU A 506 3.04 -6.98 -17.28
C LEU A 506 3.82 -7.71 -18.38
N LEU A 507 3.84 -7.18 -19.61
CA LEU A 507 4.64 -7.73 -20.71
C LEU A 507 6.15 -7.70 -20.39
N ARG A 508 6.65 -6.61 -19.80
CA ARG A 508 8.03 -6.51 -19.31
C ARG A 508 8.34 -7.59 -18.27
N LYS A 509 7.45 -7.79 -17.28
CA LYS A 509 7.61 -8.83 -16.24
C LYS A 509 7.60 -10.23 -16.84
N LYS A 510 6.66 -10.52 -17.74
CA LYS A 510 6.54 -11.81 -18.43
C LYS A 510 7.78 -12.11 -19.29
N SER A 511 8.21 -11.16 -20.11
CA SER A 511 9.44 -11.26 -20.91
C SER A 511 10.66 -11.59 -20.03
N LYS A 512 10.84 -10.87 -18.92
CA LYS A 512 11.93 -11.13 -17.96
C LYS A 512 11.88 -12.55 -17.39
N LEU A 513 10.69 -13.00 -16.98
CA LEU A 513 10.51 -14.34 -16.40
C LEU A 513 10.79 -15.44 -17.44
N MET A 514 10.33 -15.26 -18.68
CA MET A 514 10.57 -16.20 -19.78
C MET A 514 12.07 -16.34 -20.07
N LEU A 515 12.81 -15.23 -20.10
CA LEU A 515 14.27 -15.26 -20.26
C LEU A 515 14.98 -15.96 -19.09
N LYS A 516 14.54 -15.73 -17.84
CA LYS A 516 15.09 -16.44 -16.67
C LYS A 516 14.85 -17.94 -16.77
N LYS A 517 13.61 -18.35 -17.10
CA LYS A 517 13.24 -19.77 -17.25
C LYS A 517 14.01 -20.43 -18.40
N GLY A 518 14.13 -19.74 -19.53
CA GLY A 518 14.90 -20.24 -20.67
C GLY A 518 16.37 -20.42 -20.37
N ARG A 519 17.01 -19.46 -19.67
CA ARG A 519 18.41 -19.60 -19.22
C ARG A 519 18.61 -20.79 -18.30
N LEU A 520 17.72 -20.97 -17.31
CA LEU A 520 17.78 -22.12 -16.39
C LEU A 520 17.64 -23.43 -17.16
N LEU A 521 16.75 -23.48 -18.15
CA LEU A 521 16.50 -24.67 -18.94
C LEU A 521 17.69 -24.99 -19.88
N ILE A 522 18.32 -23.98 -20.47
CA ILE A 522 19.60 -24.15 -21.19
C ILE A 522 20.70 -24.62 -20.23
N GLN A 523 20.76 -24.11 -19.01
CA GLN A 523 21.73 -24.53 -17.99
C GLN A 523 21.55 -26.00 -17.62
N MET A 524 20.30 -26.45 -17.43
CA MET A 524 19.99 -27.87 -17.20
C MET A 524 20.43 -28.75 -18.38
N PHE A 525 20.25 -28.29 -19.62
CA PHE A 525 20.75 -29.02 -20.79
C PHE A 525 22.26 -29.09 -20.87
N LYS A 526 22.94 -27.98 -20.56
CA LYS A 526 24.40 -27.95 -20.52
C LYS A 526 24.96 -28.87 -19.44
N SER A 527 24.34 -28.93 -18.26
CA SER A 527 24.80 -29.84 -17.18
C SER A 527 24.60 -31.31 -17.53
N VAL A 528 23.56 -31.66 -18.30
CA VAL A 528 23.32 -33.06 -18.68
C VAL A 528 24.23 -33.48 -19.84
N ASN A 529 24.46 -32.61 -20.83
CA ASN A 529 25.39 -32.88 -21.93
C ASN A 529 26.86 -33.01 -21.46
N LEU A 530 27.24 -32.46 -20.30
CA LEU A 530 28.57 -32.65 -19.73
C LEU A 530 28.81 -34.08 -19.23
N ASN A 531 27.75 -34.86 -18.99
CA ASN A 531 27.82 -36.23 -18.50
C ASN A 531 27.61 -37.28 -19.62
N SER A 532 27.33 -36.85 -20.85
CA SER A 532 27.10 -37.73 -22.01
C SER A 532 27.88 -37.23 -23.22
N SER A 533 28.82 -38.01 -23.72
CA SER A 533 29.73 -37.71 -24.84
C SER A 533 29.07 -37.62 -26.22
N SER A 534 27.76 -37.37 -26.33
CA SER A 534 27.05 -37.24 -27.61
C SER A 534 26.23 -35.95 -27.72
N ASN A 535 26.39 -35.25 -28.86
CA ASN A 535 25.81 -33.93 -29.13
C ASN A 535 24.28 -33.89 -29.32
N HIS A 536 23.56 -35.01 -29.10
CA HIS A 536 22.12 -35.13 -29.36
C HIS A 536 21.21 -35.17 -28.10
N GLY A 537 21.76 -35.08 -26.88
CA GLY A 537 21.04 -35.36 -25.62
C GLY A 537 19.75 -34.57 -25.33
N SER A 538 19.57 -33.35 -25.88
CA SER A 538 18.42 -32.49 -25.52
C SER A 538 17.06 -32.93 -26.12
N ARG A 539 17.07 -33.60 -27.29
CA ARG A 539 15.84 -34.10 -27.94
C ARG A 539 15.38 -35.42 -27.32
N PHE A 540 16.33 -36.27 -26.94
CA PHE A 540 16.07 -37.58 -26.33
C PHE A 540 15.42 -37.46 -24.95
N LEU A 541 15.96 -36.60 -24.06
CA LEU A 541 15.44 -36.39 -22.70
C LEU A 541 13.96 -36.02 -22.64
N PHE A 542 13.51 -35.11 -23.50
CA PHE A 542 12.10 -34.74 -23.49
C PHE A 542 11.21 -35.82 -24.07
N ASN A 543 11.70 -36.58 -25.05
CA ASN A 543 10.92 -37.64 -25.70
C ASN A 543 10.75 -38.83 -24.75
N GLU A 544 11.82 -39.27 -24.08
CA GLU A 544 11.77 -40.30 -23.03
C GLU A 544 10.80 -39.92 -21.90
N LYS A 545 10.93 -38.70 -21.38
CA LYS A 545 10.05 -38.22 -20.31
C LYS A 545 8.60 -38.07 -20.75
N THR A 546 8.33 -37.70 -22.02
CA THR A 546 6.96 -37.71 -22.54
C THR A 546 6.42 -39.11 -22.72
N ASN A 547 7.24 -40.05 -23.18
CA ASN A 547 6.85 -41.44 -23.39
C ASN A 547 6.49 -42.08 -22.05
N LEU A 548 7.33 -41.93 -21.03
CA LEU A 548 7.07 -42.42 -19.66
C LEU A 548 5.80 -41.81 -19.04
N LEU A 549 5.52 -40.53 -19.28
CA LEU A 549 4.29 -39.90 -18.77
C LEU A 549 3.04 -40.34 -19.55
N ASN A 550 3.20 -40.66 -20.84
CA ASN A 550 2.11 -41.17 -21.67
C ASN A 550 1.77 -42.62 -21.33
N THR A 551 2.75 -43.48 -21.05
CA THR A 551 2.51 -44.87 -20.61
C THR A 551 1.75 -44.89 -19.29
N LYS A 552 2.23 -44.16 -18.27
CA LYS A 552 1.51 -44.00 -16.99
C LYS A 552 0.11 -43.42 -17.17
N ARG A 553 -0.08 -42.49 -18.10
CA ARG A 553 -1.41 -41.95 -18.39
C ARG A 553 -2.34 -43.03 -18.97
N LYS A 554 -1.87 -43.88 -19.88
CA LYS A 554 -2.67 -44.98 -20.45
C LYS A 554 -3.09 -45.95 -19.35
N GLU A 555 -2.17 -46.32 -18.47
CA GLU A 555 -2.40 -47.20 -17.32
C GLU A 555 -3.47 -46.67 -16.34
N PHE A 556 -3.40 -45.39 -15.94
CA PHE A 556 -4.43 -44.81 -15.07
C PHE A 556 -5.78 -44.63 -15.77
N VAL A 557 -5.80 -44.51 -17.09
CA VAL A 557 -7.06 -44.44 -17.85
C VAL A 557 -7.71 -45.82 -17.94
N SER A 558 -6.96 -46.88 -18.24
CA SER A 558 -7.52 -48.24 -18.29
C SER A 558 -8.06 -48.67 -16.92
N LYS A 559 -7.32 -48.39 -15.83
CA LYS A 559 -7.79 -48.65 -14.47
C LYS A 559 -9.07 -47.89 -14.12
N GLY A 560 -9.16 -46.62 -14.53
CA GLY A 560 -10.36 -45.80 -14.32
C GLY A 560 -11.58 -46.30 -15.09
N ILE A 561 -11.39 -46.83 -16.32
CA ILE A 561 -12.47 -47.44 -17.11
C ILE A 561 -13.02 -48.68 -16.37
N LEU A 562 -12.14 -49.56 -15.89
CA LEU A 562 -12.52 -50.76 -15.14
C LEU A 562 -13.32 -50.43 -13.87
N LEU A 563 -12.91 -49.38 -13.14
CA LEU A 563 -13.64 -48.91 -11.94
C LEU A 563 -15.03 -48.35 -12.26
N LEU A 564 -15.18 -47.66 -13.39
CA LEU A 564 -16.48 -47.12 -13.84
C LEU A 564 -17.45 -48.24 -14.24
N GLU A 565 -16.94 -49.29 -14.88
CA GLU A 565 -17.74 -50.46 -15.23
C GLU A 565 -18.23 -51.19 -13.97
N LYS A 566 -17.33 -51.43 -13.01
CA LYS A 566 -17.71 -51.99 -11.69
C LYS A 566 -18.74 -51.12 -10.97
N GLN A 567 -18.60 -49.79 -11.04
CA GLN A 567 -19.58 -48.86 -10.47
C GLN A 567 -20.96 -49.02 -11.11
N ARG A 568 -21.02 -49.15 -12.45
CA ARG A 568 -22.27 -49.36 -13.18
C ARG A 568 -22.97 -50.64 -12.72
N GLN A 569 -22.24 -51.75 -12.61
CA GLN A 569 -22.78 -53.02 -12.13
C GLN A 569 -23.35 -52.91 -10.70
N LEU A 570 -22.66 -52.23 -9.79
CA LEU A 570 -23.13 -52.02 -8.42
C LEU A 570 -24.37 -51.11 -8.31
N ILE A 571 -24.51 -50.14 -9.22
CA ILE A 571 -25.69 -49.26 -9.29
C ILE A 571 -26.93 -50.07 -9.70
N VAL A 572 -26.81 -50.96 -10.68
CA VAL A 572 -27.91 -51.85 -11.10
C VAL A 572 -28.35 -52.75 -9.94
N LYS A 573 -27.40 -53.43 -9.28
CA LYS A 573 -27.69 -54.25 -8.08
C LYS A 573 -28.38 -53.47 -6.96
N ARG A 574 -28.02 -52.19 -6.78
CA ARG A 574 -28.67 -51.32 -5.79
C ARG A 574 -30.13 -51.03 -6.16
N GLN A 575 -30.44 -50.83 -7.45
CA GLN A 575 -31.81 -50.60 -7.91
C GLN A 575 -32.68 -51.84 -7.68
N GLU A 576 -32.16 -53.03 -7.98
CA GLU A 576 -32.82 -54.31 -7.73
C GLU A 576 -33.18 -54.48 -6.24
N ILE A 577 -32.22 -54.24 -5.33
CA ILE A 577 -32.46 -54.32 -3.88
C ILE A 577 -33.49 -53.30 -3.41
N ILE A 578 -33.50 -52.09 -3.96
CA ILE A 578 -34.50 -51.07 -3.61
C ILE A 578 -35.90 -51.55 -4.01
N LEU A 579 -36.06 -52.07 -5.22
CA LEU A 579 -37.33 -52.62 -5.70
C LEU A 579 -37.81 -53.76 -4.80
N GLN A 580 -36.95 -54.72 -4.50
CA GLN A 580 -37.26 -55.84 -3.59
C GLN A 580 -37.61 -55.37 -2.17
N SER A 581 -36.97 -54.31 -1.67
CA SER A 581 -37.31 -53.75 -0.35
C SER A 581 -38.68 -53.05 -0.34
N GLN A 582 -39.08 -52.42 -1.45
CA GLN A 582 -40.39 -51.78 -1.59
C GLN A 582 -41.51 -52.82 -1.63
N THR A 583 -41.33 -53.92 -2.36
CA THR A 583 -42.31 -55.01 -2.43
C THR A 583 -42.46 -55.71 -1.08
N LEU A 584 -41.38 -55.89 -0.32
CA LEU A 584 -41.47 -56.40 1.06
C LEU A 584 -42.18 -55.43 2.00
N LYS A 585 -41.96 -54.13 1.84
CA LYS A 585 -42.63 -53.10 2.66
C LYS A 585 -44.14 -53.07 2.40
N SER A 586 -44.59 -53.14 1.15
CA SER A 586 -46.03 -53.21 0.85
C SER A 586 -46.66 -54.48 1.42
N LYS A 587 -45.98 -55.63 1.29
CA LYS A 587 -46.43 -56.90 1.89
C LYS A 587 -46.50 -56.82 3.42
N ALA A 588 -45.52 -56.17 4.07
CA ALA A 588 -45.54 -55.95 5.52
C ALA A 588 -46.75 -55.10 5.95
N ILE A 589 -47.07 -54.03 5.21
CA ILE A 589 -48.23 -53.18 5.49
C ILE A 589 -49.53 -53.98 5.36
N GLN A 590 -49.68 -54.76 4.29
CA GLN A 590 -50.85 -55.64 4.09
C GLN A 590 -51.01 -56.62 5.27
N LEU A 591 -49.94 -57.31 5.64
CA LEU A 591 -49.93 -58.26 6.77
C LEU A 591 -50.22 -57.58 8.12
N THR A 592 -49.77 -56.35 8.31
CA THR A 592 -50.04 -55.60 9.55
C THR A 592 -51.51 -55.21 9.65
N ASN A 593 -52.14 -54.83 8.52
CA ASN A 593 -53.56 -54.52 8.48
C ASN A 593 -54.42 -55.76 8.72
N THR A 594 -54.09 -56.90 8.11
CA THR A 594 -54.81 -58.16 8.36
C THR A 594 -54.64 -58.61 9.81
N TYR A 595 -53.44 -58.48 10.39
CA TYR A 595 -53.20 -58.74 11.81
C TYR A 595 -54.11 -57.91 12.71
N ARG A 596 -54.22 -56.59 12.46
CA ARG A 596 -55.10 -55.69 13.24
C ARG A 596 -56.57 -56.10 13.14
N GLN A 597 -57.04 -56.43 11.94
CA GLN A 597 -58.42 -56.88 11.71
C GLN A 597 -58.71 -58.19 12.47
N LEU A 598 -57.83 -59.18 12.37
CA LEU A 598 -57.96 -60.46 13.07
C LEU A 598 -57.92 -60.26 14.60
N LEU A 599 -57.04 -59.39 15.09
CA LEU A 599 -56.94 -59.07 16.52
C LEU A 599 -58.23 -58.43 17.04
N ASN A 600 -58.79 -57.45 16.31
CA ASN A 600 -60.06 -56.80 16.67
C ASN A 600 -61.21 -57.81 16.69
N ASN A 601 -61.28 -58.69 15.69
CA ASN A 601 -62.29 -59.76 15.63
C ASN A 601 -62.13 -60.73 16.79
N LEU A 602 -60.89 -61.10 17.15
CA LEU A 602 -60.62 -61.97 18.29
C LEU A 602 -61.05 -61.32 19.61
N ILE A 603 -60.75 -60.03 19.81
CA ILE A 603 -61.17 -59.27 21.01
C ILE A 603 -62.70 -59.22 21.09
N SER A 604 -63.37 -58.86 19.99
CA SER A 604 -64.83 -58.79 19.91
C SER A 604 -65.50 -60.14 20.19
N SER A 605 -65.00 -61.20 19.56
CA SER A 605 -65.47 -62.57 19.79
C SER A 605 -65.24 -63.02 21.23
N ARG A 606 -64.07 -62.79 21.82
CA ARG A 606 -63.83 -63.11 23.25
C ARG A 606 -64.77 -62.37 24.19
N LYS A 607 -65.10 -61.10 23.89
CA LYS A 607 -66.10 -60.33 24.66
C LYS A 607 -67.48 -60.99 24.57
N LYS A 608 -67.94 -61.32 23.35
CA LYS A 608 -69.21 -62.04 23.14
C LYS A 608 -69.23 -63.40 23.85
N LEU A 609 -68.12 -64.13 23.84
CA LEU A 609 -68.00 -65.40 24.57
C LEU A 609 -68.25 -65.21 26.08
N ARG A 610 -67.63 -64.19 26.69
CA ARG A 610 -67.81 -63.86 28.11
C ARG A 610 -69.27 -63.51 28.43
N GLU A 611 -69.91 -62.75 27.55
CA GLU A 611 -71.32 -62.38 27.72
C GLU A 611 -72.25 -63.60 27.63
N LEU A 612 -72.06 -64.48 26.65
CA LEU A 612 -72.87 -65.68 26.49
C LEU A 612 -72.62 -66.71 27.60
N THR A 613 -71.37 -66.85 28.06
CA THR A 613 -71.03 -67.72 29.19
C THR A 613 -71.63 -67.23 30.51
N ALA A 614 -71.64 -65.91 30.75
CA ALA A 614 -72.36 -65.33 31.89
C ALA A 614 -73.87 -65.62 31.83
N LEU A 615 -74.49 -65.47 30.65
CA LEU A 615 -75.91 -65.83 30.45
C LEU A 615 -76.18 -67.34 30.65
N LEU A 616 -75.22 -68.20 30.29
CA LEU A 616 -75.31 -69.63 30.53
C LEU A 616 -75.26 -69.97 32.03
N ILE A 617 -74.47 -69.25 32.82
CA ILE A 617 -74.42 -69.41 34.30
C ILE A 617 -75.77 -69.02 34.91
N VAL A 618 -76.30 -67.85 34.54
CA VAL A 618 -77.61 -67.37 35.01
C VAL A 618 -78.74 -68.36 34.68
N SER A 619 -78.71 -68.97 33.49
CA SER A 619 -79.72 -69.98 33.13
C SER A 619 -79.57 -71.29 33.90
N LYS A 620 -78.36 -71.72 34.26
CA LYS A 620 -78.14 -72.89 35.13
C LYS A 620 -78.63 -72.64 36.55
N GLU A 621 -78.32 -71.49 37.13
CA GLU A 621 -78.82 -71.09 38.46
C GLU A 621 -80.34 -71.04 38.48
N LEU A 622 -80.96 -70.49 37.43
CA LEU A 622 -82.40 -70.47 37.28
C LEU A 622 -83.02 -71.87 37.13
N GLN A 623 -82.34 -72.79 36.43
CA GLN A 623 -82.77 -74.18 36.32
C GLN A 623 -82.69 -74.91 37.67
N ALA A 624 -81.57 -74.75 38.39
CA ALA A 624 -81.40 -75.31 39.73
C ALA A 624 -82.47 -74.76 40.71
N PHE A 625 -82.74 -73.46 40.64
CA PHE A 625 -83.81 -72.82 41.42
C PHE A 625 -85.19 -73.41 41.13
N LYS A 626 -85.55 -73.61 39.86
CA LYS A 626 -86.82 -74.24 39.48
C LYS A 626 -86.91 -75.71 39.93
N GLN A 627 -85.79 -76.43 39.99
CA GLN A 627 -85.74 -77.81 40.49
C GLN A 627 -85.90 -77.85 42.01
N GLN A 628 -85.21 -76.96 42.74
CA GLN A 628 -85.35 -76.80 44.19
C GLN A 628 -86.79 -76.44 44.59
N ALA A 629 -87.41 -75.47 43.90
CA ALA A 629 -88.79 -75.08 44.15
C ALA A 629 -89.80 -76.23 43.93
N LYS A 630 -89.49 -77.18 43.03
CA LYS A 630 -90.29 -78.40 42.84
C LYS A 630 -90.07 -79.42 43.96
N GLN A 631 -88.84 -79.59 44.44
CA GLN A 631 -88.51 -80.48 45.57
C GLN A 631 -89.14 -80.00 46.88
N ASP A 632 -89.22 -78.68 47.07
CA ASP A 632 -89.84 -78.04 48.24
C ASP A 632 -91.39 -78.00 48.17
N ASN A 633 -92.00 -78.63 47.15
CA ASN A 633 -93.45 -78.68 46.92
C ASN A 633 -94.12 -77.28 46.82
N GLN A 634 -93.43 -76.31 46.22
CA GLN A 634 -93.92 -74.94 46.04
C GLN A 634 -94.55 -74.74 44.65
N ASN A 635 -95.73 -74.11 44.61
CA ASN A 635 -96.44 -73.81 43.37
C ASN A 635 -95.83 -72.57 42.68
N LEU A 636 -95.25 -72.77 41.49
CA LEU A 636 -94.61 -71.71 40.70
C LEU A 636 -95.61 -71.06 39.73
N TYR A 637 -95.92 -69.78 39.94
CA TYR A 637 -96.80 -69.00 39.07
C TYR A 637 -96.01 -68.06 38.16
N MET A 638 -96.44 -67.97 36.90
CA MET A 638 -95.80 -67.16 35.88
C MET A 638 -96.65 -65.93 35.56
N VAL A 639 -96.05 -64.74 35.65
CA VAL A 639 -96.75 -63.48 35.41
C VAL A 639 -96.05 -62.67 34.32
N SER A 640 -96.86 -62.01 33.47
CA SER A 640 -96.35 -61.12 32.41
C SER A 640 -95.62 -59.93 33.02
N TYR A 641 -94.60 -59.40 32.34
CA TYR A 641 -93.71 -58.38 32.91
C TYR A 641 -94.45 -57.13 33.44
N ASN A 642 -95.50 -56.69 32.75
CA ASN A 642 -96.29 -55.52 33.16
C ASN A 642 -97.09 -55.77 34.45
N LYS A 643 -97.67 -56.97 34.60
CA LYS A 643 -98.36 -57.39 35.84
C LYS A 643 -97.36 -57.72 36.96
N PHE A 644 -96.16 -58.16 36.61
CA PHE A 644 -95.08 -58.47 37.55
C PHE A 644 -94.51 -57.21 38.22
N LYS A 645 -94.43 -56.09 37.49
CA LYS A 645 -93.89 -54.81 37.99
C LYS A 645 -94.74 -54.18 39.11
N THR A 646 -96.05 -54.46 39.13
CA THR A 646 -97.01 -53.88 40.09
C THR A 646 -97.15 -54.68 41.38
N LEU A 647 -96.46 -55.83 41.51
CA LEU A 647 -96.55 -56.73 42.67
C LEU A 647 -95.32 -56.57 43.56
N ASN A 648 -95.52 -56.34 44.87
CA ASN A 648 -94.45 -56.24 45.87
C ASN A 648 -94.73 -57.20 47.04
N ALA A 649 -94.01 -58.32 47.09
CA ALA A 649 -94.07 -59.27 48.20
C ALA A 649 -92.79 -60.11 48.30
N ASN A 650 -92.51 -60.69 49.47
CA ASN A 650 -91.27 -61.44 49.77
C ASN A 650 -91.10 -62.73 48.96
N PHE A 651 -92.18 -63.27 48.38
CA PHE A 651 -92.19 -64.49 47.58
C PHE A 651 -91.99 -64.25 46.06
N ILE A 652 -91.59 -63.03 45.67
CA ILE A 652 -91.38 -62.62 44.28
C ILE A 652 -89.87 -62.57 43.98
N ILE A 653 -89.45 -63.29 42.94
CA ILE A 653 -88.04 -63.35 42.54
C ILE A 653 -87.69 -62.12 41.71
N LYS A 654 -86.84 -61.24 42.23
CA LYS A 654 -86.44 -60.01 41.55
C LYS A 654 -85.81 -60.32 40.18
N ASN A 655 -86.21 -59.56 39.16
CA ASN A 655 -85.62 -59.68 37.82
C ASN A 655 -84.16 -59.20 37.82
N PRO A 656 -83.30 -59.75 36.94
CA PRO A 656 -81.95 -59.26 36.75
C PRO A 656 -81.94 -57.80 36.22
N PRO A 657 -80.82 -57.07 36.39
CA PRO A 657 -80.67 -55.70 35.92
C PRO A 657 -81.12 -55.50 34.46
N LYS A 658 -81.63 -54.29 34.15
CA LYS A 658 -82.23 -53.93 32.86
C LYS A 658 -81.33 -54.24 31.65
N GLU A 659 -80.01 -54.13 31.79
CA GLU A 659 -79.05 -54.46 30.72
C GLU A 659 -79.02 -55.95 30.36
N ILE A 660 -79.05 -56.81 31.37
CA ILE A 660 -79.09 -58.27 31.20
C ILE A 660 -80.44 -58.67 30.63
N LEU A 661 -81.52 -58.05 31.12
CA LEU A 661 -82.88 -58.25 30.61
C LEU A 661 -82.99 -57.87 29.14
N ASN A 662 -82.46 -56.71 28.73
CA ASN A 662 -82.45 -56.26 27.33
C ASN A 662 -81.63 -57.20 26.43
N LYS A 663 -80.50 -57.73 26.93
CA LYS A 663 -79.70 -58.73 26.20
C LYS A 663 -80.44 -60.06 26.04
N MET A 664 -81.11 -60.53 27.10
CA MET A 664 -81.99 -61.71 27.04
C MET A 664 -83.10 -61.49 26.01
N VAL A 665 -83.77 -60.33 26.03
CA VAL A 665 -84.80 -59.95 25.06
C VAL A 665 -84.24 -59.86 23.63
N SER A 666 -83.03 -59.35 23.42
CA SER A 666 -82.40 -59.30 22.09
C SER A 666 -82.12 -60.69 21.52
N ILE A 667 -81.71 -61.65 22.36
CA ILE A 667 -81.49 -63.04 21.97
C ILE A 667 -82.83 -63.70 21.62
N ILE A 668 -83.87 -63.44 22.43
CA ILE A 668 -85.23 -63.95 22.22
C ILE A 668 -85.87 -63.33 20.96
N LYS A 669 -85.76 -62.02 20.74
CA LYS A 669 -86.29 -61.34 19.54
C LYS A 669 -85.59 -61.79 18.25
N GLY A 670 -84.34 -62.24 18.33
CA GLY A 670 -83.61 -62.78 17.19
C GLY A 670 -84.09 -64.16 16.73
N GLN A 671 -84.95 -64.84 17.49
CA GLN A 671 -85.52 -66.15 17.17
C GLN A 671 -87.04 -66.10 17.30
N ALA A 672 -87.75 -66.02 16.16
CA ALA A 672 -89.20 -65.91 16.13
C ALA A 672 -89.89 -67.14 16.76
N LEU A 673 -90.59 -66.92 17.88
CA LEU A 673 -91.46 -67.93 18.50
C LEU A 673 -92.78 -67.26 18.92
N ILE A 674 -93.88 -67.83 18.41
CA ILE A 674 -95.27 -67.42 18.62
C ILE A 674 -95.64 -67.63 20.09
N ILE A 675 -96.12 -66.57 20.77
CA ILE A 675 -96.55 -66.63 22.17
C ILE A 675 -98.07 -66.67 22.21
N LYS A 676 -98.67 -67.82 22.57
CA LYS A 676 -100.07 -67.86 23.05
C LYS A 676 -100.11 -67.37 24.50
N ASN A 677 -100.97 -66.39 24.76
CA ASN A 677 -101.21 -65.82 26.09
C ASN A 677 -102.34 -66.59 26.78
N ASN A 678 -102.02 -67.35 27.82
CA ASN A 678 -103.05 -67.81 28.76
C ASN A 678 -103.12 -66.81 29.91
N ASN A 679 -104.26 -66.10 30.02
CA ASN A 679 -104.57 -65.23 31.14
C ASN A 679 -104.94 -66.10 32.36
N LEU A 680 -104.24 -65.94 33.47
CA LEU A 680 -104.61 -66.50 34.77
C LEU A 680 -105.29 -65.44 35.65
N ASN A 681 -106.37 -65.84 36.32
CA ASN A 681 -107.17 -65.04 37.23
C ASN A 681 -106.62 -65.22 38.66
N LEU A 682 -106.27 -64.14 39.36
CA LEU A 682 -105.44 -64.15 40.58
C LEU A 682 -106.24 -64.24 41.92
N LYS A 683 -107.47 -64.78 41.94
CA LYS A 683 -108.34 -64.71 43.12
C LYS A 683 -108.33 -65.94 44.07
N SER A 684 -107.56 -66.99 43.81
CA SER A 684 -107.39 -68.10 44.76
C SER A 684 -105.95 -68.62 44.77
N ILE A 685 -105.12 -68.09 45.66
CA ILE A 685 -103.74 -68.55 45.84
C ILE A 685 -103.43 -68.71 47.33
N ASN A 686 -103.04 -69.93 47.72
CA ASN A 686 -102.66 -70.30 49.08
C ASN A 686 -101.28 -69.69 49.42
N LYS A 687 -101.20 -68.96 50.55
CA LYS A 687 -100.11 -67.99 50.85
C LYS A 687 -98.78 -68.61 51.34
N THR A 688 -98.73 -69.89 51.72
CA THR A 688 -97.54 -70.48 52.38
C THR A 688 -96.63 -71.33 51.48
N LYS A 689 -97.02 -71.61 50.23
CA LYS A 689 -96.24 -72.45 49.29
C LYS A 689 -96.24 -71.91 47.86
N THR A 690 -96.14 -70.60 47.66
CA THR A 690 -96.21 -69.99 46.31
C THR A 690 -95.05 -69.08 45.97
N LEU A 691 -94.47 -69.27 44.78
CA LEU A 691 -93.40 -68.45 44.21
C LEU A 691 -93.83 -67.87 42.86
N ILE A 692 -93.54 -66.58 42.63
CA ILE A 692 -93.90 -65.90 41.38
C ILE A 692 -92.63 -65.56 40.57
N LEU A 693 -92.60 -66.01 39.32
CA LEU A 693 -91.51 -65.75 38.37
C LEU A 693 -92.02 -64.96 37.15
N SER A 694 -91.17 -64.11 36.58
CA SER A 694 -91.51 -63.43 35.33
C SER A 694 -91.54 -64.42 34.15
N GLN A 695 -92.53 -64.25 33.27
CA GLN A 695 -92.72 -65.11 32.10
C GLN A 695 -91.53 -65.09 31.11
N LEU A 696 -90.75 -64.01 31.11
CA LEU A 696 -89.53 -63.87 30.32
C LEU A 696 -88.42 -64.80 30.85
N LEU A 697 -88.17 -64.74 32.15
CA LEU A 697 -87.13 -65.52 32.82
C LEU A 697 -87.45 -67.02 32.74
N SER A 698 -88.73 -67.39 32.86
CA SER A 698 -89.13 -68.80 32.70
C SER A 698 -88.85 -69.36 31.31
N LYS A 699 -89.12 -68.57 30.25
CA LYS A 699 -88.98 -68.97 28.85
C LYS A 699 -87.53 -68.96 28.39
N PHE A 700 -86.65 -68.25 29.10
CA PHE A 700 -85.21 -68.21 28.83
C PHE A 700 -84.56 -69.61 28.82
N ASN A 701 -85.07 -70.56 29.61
CA ASN A 701 -84.59 -71.95 29.63
C ASN A 701 -84.68 -72.66 28.27
N LEU A 702 -85.62 -72.27 27.40
CA LEU A 702 -85.78 -72.87 26.06
C LEU A 702 -84.60 -72.54 25.15
N PHE A 703 -83.86 -71.46 25.43
CA PHE A 703 -82.77 -70.95 24.60
C PHE A 703 -81.39 -71.46 25.02
N VAL A 704 -81.31 -72.22 26.12
CA VAL A 704 -80.05 -72.78 26.66
C VAL A 704 -79.31 -73.66 25.63
N PRO A 705 -79.97 -74.55 24.86
CA PRO A 705 -79.28 -75.34 23.82
C PRO A 705 -78.67 -74.46 22.72
N SER A 706 -79.40 -73.43 22.28
CA SER A 706 -78.92 -72.46 21.28
C SER A 706 -77.74 -71.64 21.80
N ILE A 707 -77.76 -71.23 23.08
CA ILE A 707 -76.64 -70.55 23.74
C ILE A 707 -75.42 -71.48 23.80
N LYS A 708 -75.57 -72.75 24.22
CA LYS A 708 -74.48 -73.74 24.23
C LYS A 708 -73.89 -73.96 22.84
N MET A 709 -74.72 -74.09 21.81
CA MET A 709 -74.29 -74.22 20.42
C MET A 709 -73.53 -72.97 19.95
N SER A 710 -74.04 -71.77 20.25
CA SER A 710 -73.37 -70.51 19.90
C SER A 710 -72.02 -70.35 20.60
N ILE A 711 -71.90 -70.78 21.85
CA ILE A 711 -70.63 -70.80 22.60
C ILE A 711 -69.64 -71.76 21.93
N LYS A 712 -70.06 -72.98 21.58
CA LYS A 712 -69.21 -73.96 20.89
C LYS A 712 -68.71 -73.43 19.54
N ASN A 713 -69.61 -72.88 18.72
CA ASN A 713 -69.28 -72.27 17.43
C ASN A 713 -68.34 -71.06 17.57
N LEU A 714 -68.50 -70.29 18.65
CA LEU A 714 -67.68 -69.11 18.88
C LEU A 714 -66.30 -69.50 19.46
N GLN A 715 -66.20 -70.59 20.23
CA GLN A 715 -64.93 -71.18 20.66
C GLN A 715 -64.13 -71.74 19.47
N THR A 716 -64.76 -72.48 18.56
CA THR A 716 -64.09 -72.97 17.33
C THR A 716 -63.65 -71.80 16.45
N TYR A 717 -64.49 -70.78 16.29
CA TYR A 717 -64.13 -69.55 15.58
C TYR A 717 -62.93 -68.82 16.22
N ILE A 718 -62.89 -68.69 17.56
CA ILE A 718 -61.75 -68.09 18.27
C ILE A 718 -60.47 -68.92 18.08
N SER A 719 -60.56 -70.24 18.13
CA SER A 719 -59.40 -71.13 17.87
C SER A 719 -58.85 -70.91 16.45
N ASN A 720 -59.73 -70.88 15.44
CA ASN A 720 -59.35 -70.61 14.06
C ASN A 720 -58.73 -69.21 13.87
N LEU A 721 -59.25 -68.20 14.56
CA LEU A 721 -58.67 -66.85 14.58
C LEU A 721 -57.27 -66.85 15.20
N GLN A 722 -57.05 -67.58 16.30
CA GLN A 722 -55.73 -67.70 16.94
C GLN A 722 -54.71 -68.38 16.02
N ILE A 723 -55.09 -69.48 15.36
CA ILE A 723 -54.24 -70.18 14.38
C ILE A 723 -53.87 -69.22 13.23
N SER A 724 -54.85 -68.48 12.70
CA SER A 724 -54.63 -67.53 11.61
C SER A 724 -53.71 -66.37 12.04
N LEU A 725 -53.86 -65.89 13.28
CA LEU A 725 -53.05 -64.81 13.83
C LEU A 725 -51.59 -65.25 14.06
N ASN A 726 -51.37 -66.48 14.53
CA ASN A 726 -50.03 -67.08 14.65
C ASN A 726 -49.36 -67.27 13.28
N LYS A 727 -50.11 -67.68 12.25
CA LYS A 727 -49.61 -67.74 10.86
C LYS A 727 -49.20 -66.35 10.34
N VAL A 728 -49.97 -65.31 10.61
CA VAL A 728 -49.61 -63.93 10.20
C VAL A 728 -48.38 -63.42 10.96
N LEU A 729 -48.24 -63.76 12.24
CA LEU A 729 -47.07 -63.42 13.06
C LEU A 729 -45.78 -64.09 12.54
N SER A 730 -45.83 -65.38 12.19
CA SER A 730 -44.67 -66.07 11.62
C SER A 730 -44.25 -65.44 10.28
N LEU A 731 -45.23 -65.13 9.41
CA LEU A 731 -44.97 -64.41 8.17
C LEU A 731 -44.36 -63.03 8.40
N LEU A 732 -44.86 -62.25 9.36
CA LEU A 732 -44.27 -60.95 9.72
C LEU A 732 -42.82 -61.09 10.19
N ASN A 733 -42.50 -62.11 10.99
CA ASN A 733 -41.12 -62.40 11.39
C ASN A 733 -40.22 -62.77 10.19
N THR A 734 -40.71 -63.57 9.23
CA THR A 734 -39.93 -63.87 8.01
C THR A 734 -39.65 -62.60 7.19
N VAL A 735 -40.64 -61.71 7.07
CA VAL A 735 -40.48 -60.42 6.36
C VAL A 735 -39.49 -59.53 7.10
N LYS A 736 -39.55 -59.48 8.44
CA LYS A 736 -38.60 -58.74 9.28
C LYS A 736 -37.16 -59.23 9.06
N ASN A 737 -36.93 -60.54 9.06
CA ASN A 737 -35.60 -61.13 8.82
C ASN A 737 -35.09 -60.85 7.40
N LYS A 738 -35.95 -60.95 6.37
CA LYS A 738 -35.56 -60.56 5.01
C LYS A 738 -35.20 -59.08 4.94
N MET A 739 -35.93 -58.21 5.63
CA MET A 739 -35.67 -56.78 5.65
C MET A 739 -34.32 -56.44 6.31
N THR A 740 -33.94 -57.12 7.39
CA THR A 740 -32.63 -56.92 8.05
C THR A 740 -31.48 -57.33 7.13
N VAL A 741 -31.62 -58.45 6.40
CA VAL A 741 -30.65 -58.89 5.38
C VAL A 741 -30.50 -57.84 4.27
N TYR A 742 -31.60 -57.30 3.72
CA TYR A 742 -31.51 -56.25 2.70
C TYR A 742 -30.86 -54.96 3.20
N VAL A 743 -31.10 -54.57 4.46
CA VAL A 743 -30.44 -53.41 5.07
C VAL A 743 -28.93 -53.62 5.17
N THR A 744 -28.48 -54.82 5.58
CA THR A 744 -27.04 -55.13 5.67
C THR A 744 -26.37 -55.14 4.29
N LEU A 745 -27.01 -55.73 3.27
CA LEU A 745 -26.53 -55.74 1.88
C LEU A 745 -26.47 -54.32 1.29
N LYS A 746 -27.50 -53.51 1.53
CA LYS A 746 -27.52 -52.09 1.13
C LYS A 746 -26.33 -51.34 1.73
N ASN A 747 -26.04 -51.54 3.01
CA ASN A 747 -24.91 -50.89 3.67
C ASN A 747 -23.57 -51.32 3.06
N LYS A 748 -23.36 -52.62 2.80
CA LYS A 748 -22.17 -53.14 2.10
C LYS A 748 -22.00 -52.50 0.70
N LEU A 749 -23.07 -52.42 -0.09
CA LEU A 749 -23.04 -51.79 -1.42
C LEU A 749 -22.71 -50.30 -1.36
N VAL A 750 -23.27 -49.56 -0.39
CA VAL A 750 -22.98 -48.13 -0.20
C VAL A 750 -21.50 -47.93 0.12
N LEU A 751 -20.92 -48.77 0.99
CA LEU A 751 -19.50 -48.71 1.32
C LEU A 751 -18.61 -49.00 0.10
N GLU A 752 -18.92 -50.01 -0.70
CA GLU A 752 -18.17 -50.33 -1.93
C GLU A 752 -18.27 -49.22 -2.98
N LEU A 753 -19.46 -48.66 -3.21
CA LEU A 753 -19.64 -47.50 -4.09
C LEU A 753 -18.87 -46.27 -3.59
N GLN A 754 -18.79 -46.08 -2.27
CA GLN A 754 -18.02 -44.99 -1.67
C GLN A 754 -16.51 -45.19 -1.86
N LYS A 755 -15.99 -46.41 -1.68
CA LYS A 755 -14.58 -46.74 -1.97
C LYS A 755 -14.23 -46.46 -3.44
N ILE A 756 -15.06 -46.93 -4.38
CA ILE A 756 -14.86 -46.70 -5.82
C ILE A 756 -14.89 -45.20 -6.15
N LYS A 757 -15.79 -44.44 -5.53
CA LYS A 757 -15.85 -42.98 -5.71
C LYS A 757 -14.56 -42.29 -5.22
N GLN A 758 -14.00 -42.73 -4.10
CA GLN A 758 -12.75 -42.20 -3.57
C GLN A 758 -11.57 -42.53 -4.50
N THR A 759 -11.44 -43.78 -4.95
CA THR A 759 -10.36 -44.20 -5.87
C THR A 759 -10.43 -43.45 -7.19
N LEU A 760 -11.61 -43.35 -7.82
CA LEU A 760 -11.80 -42.56 -9.05
C LEU A 760 -11.43 -41.08 -8.88
N GLN A 761 -11.71 -40.49 -7.72
CA GLN A 761 -11.32 -39.10 -7.44
C GLN A 761 -9.79 -38.95 -7.34
N THR A 762 -9.11 -39.91 -6.71
CA THR A 762 -7.63 -39.91 -6.65
C THR A 762 -7.01 -40.07 -8.04
N GLU A 763 -7.49 -41.02 -8.85
CA GLU A 763 -7.02 -41.23 -10.22
C GLU A 763 -7.26 -40.01 -11.10
N ARG A 764 -8.42 -39.37 -10.98
CA ARG A 764 -8.74 -38.12 -11.68
C ARG A 764 -7.76 -37.00 -11.31
N ASN A 765 -7.36 -36.91 -10.04
CA ASN A 765 -6.37 -35.93 -9.61
C ASN A 765 -4.97 -36.25 -10.16
N ILE A 766 -4.58 -37.52 -10.17
CA ILE A 766 -3.31 -37.97 -10.79
C ILE A 766 -3.30 -37.65 -12.29
N LEU A 767 -4.38 -37.97 -13.03
CA LEU A 767 -4.51 -37.65 -14.45
C LEU A 767 -4.46 -36.13 -14.73
N ARG A 768 -5.04 -35.30 -13.85
CA ARG A 768 -4.91 -33.82 -13.93
C ARG A 768 -3.45 -33.38 -13.78
N VAL A 769 -2.71 -33.97 -12.84
CA VAL A 769 -1.28 -33.68 -12.63
C VAL A 769 -0.44 -34.14 -13.82
N LEU A 770 -0.65 -35.36 -14.34
CA LEU A 770 0.02 -35.88 -15.53
C LEU A 770 -0.23 -34.98 -16.75
N ARG A 771 -1.48 -34.56 -16.98
CA ARG A 771 -1.84 -33.62 -18.06
C ARG A 771 -1.14 -32.27 -17.90
N ARG A 772 -1.01 -31.74 -16.69
CA ARG A 772 -0.25 -30.50 -16.41
C ARG A 772 1.24 -30.67 -16.72
N LYS A 773 1.85 -31.78 -16.31
CA LYS A 773 3.26 -32.10 -16.60
C LYS A 773 3.53 -32.22 -18.11
N LEU A 774 2.67 -32.92 -18.85
CA LEU A 774 2.76 -33.01 -20.32
C LEU A 774 2.65 -31.63 -21.00
N LYS A 775 1.69 -30.79 -20.57
CA LYS A 775 1.58 -29.40 -21.05
C LYS A 775 2.82 -28.56 -20.73
N GLN A 776 3.41 -28.74 -19.55
CA GLN A 776 4.63 -28.06 -19.14
C GLN A 776 5.81 -28.44 -20.04
N ILE A 777 5.97 -29.73 -20.35
CA ILE A 777 7.01 -30.22 -21.26
C ILE A 777 6.82 -29.64 -22.66
N SER A 778 5.59 -29.66 -23.20
CA SER A 778 5.27 -29.02 -24.48
C SER A 778 5.58 -27.51 -24.48
N ALA A 779 5.27 -26.81 -23.39
CA ALA A 779 5.61 -25.39 -23.25
C ALA A 779 7.12 -25.15 -23.16
N GLN A 780 7.87 -26.03 -22.51
CA GLN A 780 9.33 -25.98 -22.46
C GLN A 780 9.94 -26.21 -23.84
N LYS A 781 9.49 -27.22 -24.60
CA LYS A 781 9.90 -27.45 -26.01
C LYS A 781 9.69 -26.20 -26.86
N ARG A 782 8.50 -25.58 -26.78
CA ARG A 782 8.21 -24.32 -27.48
C ARG A 782 9.11 -23.18 -27.02
N LEU A 783 9.29 -23.00 -25.72
CA LEU A 783 10.15 -21.94 -25.17
C LEU A 783 11.56 -22.01 -25.74
N ILE A 784 12.16 -23.21 -25.82
CA ILE A 784 13.49 -23.39 -26.41
C ILE A 784 13.53 -22.91 -27.86
N LYS A 785 12.55 -23.32 -28.67
CA LYS A 785 12.40 -22.87 -30.07
C LYS A 785 12.29 -21.34 -30.19
N PHE A 786 11.69 -20.68 -29.19
CA PHE A 786 11.50 -19.22 -29.17
C PHE A 786 12.62 -18.41 -28.50
N LEU A 787 13.53 -19.05 -27.74
CA LEU A 787 14.57 -18.34 -26.99
C LEU A 787 15.49 -17.48 -27.88
N PRO A 788 15.94 -17.92 -29.06
CA PRO A 788 16.77 -17.10 -29.96
C PRO A 788 16.07 -15.81 -30.42
N LYS A 789 14.73 -15.81 -30.50
CA LYS A 789 13.92 -14.68 -30.99
C LYS A 789 13.52 -13.70 -29.87
N LEU A 790 13.76 -14.02 -28.60
CA LEU A 790 13.29 -13.24 -27.45
C LEU A 790 14.28 -12.13 -27.03
N ARG A 791 13.90 -10.86 -27.23
CA ARG A 791 14.66 -9.69 -26.75
C ARG A 791 14.11 -9.15 -25.43
N TYR A 792 15.00 -8.79 -24.48
CA TYR A 792 14.59 -8.16 -23.21
C TYR A 792 14.20 -6.68 -23.43
N LEU A 793 12.96 -6.32 -23.07
CA LEU A 793 12.50 -4.94 -23.08
C LEU A 793 13.02 -4.17 -21.85
N ALA A 794 14.20 -3.57 -21.98
CA ALA A 794 14.84 -2.77 -20.93
C ALA A 794 14.21 -1.38 -20.72
N THR A 795 13.07 -1.05 -21.36
CA THR A 795 12.45 0.29 -21.31
C THR A 795 12.06 0.75 -19.89
N PRO A 796 12.58 1.90 -19.40
CA PRO A 796 12.26 2.38 -18.07
C PRO A 796 10.78 2.78 -17.95
N ALA A 797 10.21 2.71 -16.73
CA ALA A 797 8.80 3.03 -16.49
C ALA A 797 8.41 4.45 -16.93
N THR A 798 9.35 5.40 -16.83
CA THR A 798 9.18 6.78 -17.31
C THR A 798 8.98 6.85 -18.82
N LYS A 799 9.77 6.08 -19.58
CA LYS A 799 9.63 6.00 -21.05
C LYS A 799 8.31 5.34 -21.42
N ILE A 800 7.91 4.26 -20.73
CA ILE A 800 6.58 3.62 -20.91
C ILE A 800 5.45 4.63 -20.68
N GLU A 801 5.53 5.45 -19.62
CA GLU A 801 4.52 6.47 -19.37
C GLU A 801 4.49 7.56 -20.45
N GLN A 802 5.66 7.99 -20.94
CA GLN A 802 5.77 8.95 -22.05
C GLN A 802 5.14 8.38 -23.32
N THR A 803 5.44 7.14 -23.69
CA THR A 803 4.85 6.49 -24.87
C THR A 803 3.35 6.31 -24.69
N ALA A 804 2.87 5.90 -23.51
CA ALA A 804 1.45 5.81 -23.23
C ALA A 804 0.76 7.17 -23.37
N ARG A 805 1.34 8.26 -22.86
CA ARG A 805 0.79 9.62 -23.05
C ARG A 805 0.74 10.01 -24.53
N PHE A 806 1.77 9.68 -25.29
CA PHE A 806 1.80 9.93 -26.74
C PHE A 806 0.71 9.14 -27.47
N LEU A 807 0.55 7.85 -27.17
CA LEU A 807 -0.51 7.00 -27.73
C LEU A 807 -1.91 7.51 -27.35
N MET A 808 -2.11 7.95 -26.10
CA MET A 808 -3.37 8.58 -25.68
C MET A 808 -3.70 9.80 -26.53
N LYS A 809 -2.71 10.67 -26.77
CA LYS A 809 -2.87 11.87 -27.60
C LYS A 809 -3.18 11.53 -29.07
N LYS A 810 -2.58 10.47 -29.61
CA LYS A 810 -2.73 10.09 -31.02
C LYS A 810 -4.02 9.31 -31.31
N PHE A 811 -4.44 8.43 -30.41
CA PHE A 811 -5.51 7.46 -30.70
C PHE A 811 -6.79 7.65 -29.88
N VAL A 812 -6.68 8.14 -28.65
CA VAL A 812 -7.84 8.27 -27.75
C VAL A 812 -8.42 9.67 -27.85
N ASP A 813 -7.59 10.70 -27.69
CA ASP A 813 -8.04 12.09 -27.67
C ASP A 813 -8.76 12.55 -28.96
N PRO A 814 -8.36 12.14 -30.20
CA PRO A 814 -9.05 12.57 -31.43
C PRO A 814 -10.42 11.90 -31.63
N LYS A 815 -10.62 10.69 -31.10
CA LYS A 815 -11.88 9.94 -31.22
C LYS A 815 -12.91 10.34 -30.17
N MET A 816 -12.50 11.00 -29.08
CA MET A 816 -13.41 11.50 -28.07
C MET A 816 -14.05 12.81 -28.54
N LYS A 817 -15.16 12.72 -29.29
CA LYS A 817 -16.05 13.87 -29.53
C LYS A 817 -16.76 14.18 -28.22
N TYR A 818 -16.66 15.42 -27.74
CA TYR A 818 -17.26 15.86 -26.48
C TYR A 818 -18.67 16.37 -26.77
N PRO A 819 -19.75 15.65 -26.40
CA PRO A 819 -21.11 16.06 -26.71
C PRO A 819 -21.57 17.10 -25.68
N MET A 820 -20.82 18.20 -25.55
CA MET A 820 -21.19 19.28 -24.65
C MET A 820 -22.41 20.03 -25.17
N ASP A 821 -22.58 20.05 -26.51
CA ASP A 821 -23.69 20.72 -27.16
C ASP A 821 -24.99 19.91 -27.14
N SER A 822 -24.91 18.58 -27.06
CA SER A 822 -26.11 17.72 -26.97
C SER A 822 -26.91 17.96 -25.70
N ILE A 823 -26.26 18.40 -24.61
CA ILE A 823 -26.91 18.78 -23.35
C ILE A 823 -27.92 19.91 -23.57
N TYR A 824 -27.58 20.85 -24.46
CA TYR A 824 -28.47 21.95 -24.81
C TYR A 824 -29.62 21.44 -25.67
N ASP A 825 -29.31 20.61 -26.68
CA ASP A 825 -30.28 20.15 -27.66
C ASP A 825 -31.36 19.26 -27.02
N GLU A 826 -30.97 18.32 -26.15
CA GLU A 826 -31.90 17.44 -25.42
C GLU A 826 -32.97 18.22 -24.62
N LYS A 827 -32.57 19.33 -23.99
CA LYS A 827 -33.48 20.20 -23.21
C LYS A 827 -34.35 21.11 -24.08
N LEU A 828 -34.04 21.24 -25.36
CA LEU A 828 -34.70 22.15 -26.29
C LEU A 828 -35.53 21.41 -27.35
N ASN A 829 -35.49 20.08 -27.38
CA ASN A 829 -36.20 19.24 -28.35
C ASN A 829 -37.72 19.47 -28.42
N ARG A 830 -38.36 19.89 -27.32
CA ARG A 830 -39.81 20.17 -27.26
C ARG A 830 -40.21 21.59 -27.69
N GLN A 831 -39.26 22.39 -28.17
CA GLN A 831 -39.50 23.80 -28.54
C GLN A 831 -39.33 24.02 -30.03
N SER A 832 -39.97 25.05 -30.56
CA SER A 832 -39.77 25.47 -31.95
C SER A 832 -38.29 25.81 -32.20
N LYS A 833 -37.79 25.50 -33.41
CA LYS A 833 -36.35 25.65 -33.78
C LYS A 833 -35.81 27.06 -33.47
N LYS A 834 -36.62 28.11 -33.73
CA LYS A 834 -36.27 29.52 -33.44
C LYS A 834 -36.13 29.78 -31.94
N VAL A 835 -37.07 29.32 -31.13
CA VAL A 835 -37.05 29.48 -29.66
C VAL A 835 -35.91 28.67 -29.05
N ALA A 836 -35.73 27.43 -29.50
CA ALA A 836 -34.62 26.57 -29.11
C ALA A 836 -33.27 27.25 -29.36
N ALA A 837 -33.04 27.76 -30.57
CA ALA A 837 -31.80 28.46 -30.91
C ALA A 837 -31.56 29.70 -30.04
N SER A 838 -32.60 30.51 -29.78
CA SER A 838 -32.50 31.69 -28.91
C SER A 838 -32.15 31.31 -27.46
N ARG A 839 -32.82 30.28 -26.89
CA ARG A 839 -32.51 29.78 -25.54
C ARG A 839 -31.12 29.17 -25.45
N LYS A 840 -30.68 28.40 -26.45
CA LYS A 840 -29.32 27.87 -26.55
C LYS A 840 -28.28 28.99 -26.53
N LYS A 841 -28.44 30.03 -27.37
CA LYS A 841 -27.56 31.21 -27.38
C LYS A 841 -27.55 31.92 -26.01
N LYS A 842 -28.72 32.10 -25.38
CA LYS A 842 -28.84 32.71 -24.05
C LYS A 842 -28.11 31.90 -22.98
N TRP A 843 -28.26 30.58 -22.96
CA TRP A 843 -27.57 29.70 -22.02
C TRP A 843 -26.06 29.68 -22.26
N GLN A 844 -25.60 29.58 -23.51
CA GLN A 844 -24.18 29.66 -23.85
C GLN A 844 -23.56 31.00 -23.42
N ARG A 845 -24.30 32.11 -23.59
CA ARG A 845 -23.89 33.44 -23.12
C ARG A 845 -23.75 33.47 -21.59
N LEU A 846 -24.72 32.92 -20.85
CA LEU A 846 -24.65 32.83 -19.39
C LEU A 846 -23.52 31.91 -18.91
N GLU A 847 -23.30 30.76 -19.56
CA GLU A 847 -22.15 29.88 -19.28
C GLU A 847 -20.83 30.62 -19.49
N LYS A 848 -20.68 31.30 -20.64
CA LYS A 848 -19.46 32.03 -21.00
C LYS A 848 -19.09 33.09 -19.97
N TYR A 849 -20.06 33.82 -19.42
CA TYR A 849 -19.80 34.93 -18.50
C TYR A 849 -19.85 34.55 -17.02
N LEU A 850 -20.75 33.64 -16.61
CA LEU A 850 -21.00 33.31 -15.20
C LEU A 850 -20.48 31.93 -14.79
N GLY A 851 -20.03 31.09 -15.73
CA GLY A 851 -19.60 29.72 -15.45
C GLY A 851 -18.50 29.64 -14.39
N GLY A 852 -17.53 30.55 -14.42
CA GLY A 852 -16.40 30.58 -13.47
C GLY A 852 -16.75 31.05 -12.05
N ILE A 853 -17.93 31.66 -11.85
CA ILE A 853 -18.46 32.09 -10.55
C ILE A 853 -19.69 31.28 -10.12
N SER A 854 -20.15 30.31 -10.92
CA SER A 854 -21.33 29.49 -10.64
C SER A 854 -21.33 28.82 -9.25
N ASN A 855 -20.15 28.41 -8.79
CA ASN A 855 -19.94 27.79 -7.48
C ASN A 855 -19.93 28.78 -6.30
N MET A 856 -19.98 30.09 -6.56
CA MET A 856 -20.11 31.13 -5.52
C MET A 856 -21.53 31.23 -4.95
N THR A 857 -22.52 30.54 -5.54
CA THR A 857 -23.91 30.50 -5.04
C THR A 857 -24.06 30.11 -3.58
N LYS A 858 -23.09 29.39 -3.01
CA LYS A 858 -23.08 28.98 -1.60
C LYS A 858 -22.58 30.07 -0.64
N ILE A 859 -22.13 31.21 -1.16
CA ILE A 859 -21.51 32.29 -0.39
C ILE A 859 -22.56 33.38 -0.14
N LYS A 860 -22.78 33.72 1.13
CA LYS A 860 -23.65 34.85 1.52
C LYS A 860 -22.99 36.18 1.16
N GLU A 861 -23.75 37.23 0.94
CA GLU A 861 -23.25 38.56 0.56
C GLU A 861 -22.19 39.11 1.55
N LYS A 862 -22.42 38.97 2.87
CA LYS A 862 -21.44 39.32 3.91
C LYS A 862 -20.10 38.58 3.76
N GLN A 863 -20.12 37.35 3.23
CA GLN A 863 -18.91 36.56 2.99
C GLN A 863 -18.20 36.94 1.68
N ILE A 864 -18.88 37.56 0.72
CA ILE A 864 -18.27 38.06 -0.53
C ILE A 864 -17.26 39.17 -0.21
N ARG A 865 -17.56 40.05 0.75
CA ARG A 865 -16.63 41.07 1.24
C ARG A 865 -15.33 40.49 1.80
N ASN A 866 -15.37 39.24 2.27
CA ASN A 866 -14.20 38.51 2.76
C ASN A 866 -13.36 37.84 1.66
N ASN A 867 -13.77 37.94 0.40
CA ASN A 867 -12.99 37.46 -0.74
C ASN A 867 -11.70 38.27 -0.93
N VAL A 868 -10.80 37.72 -1.73
CA VAL A 868 -9.61 38.40 -2.23
C VAL A 868 -9.64 38.34 -3.75
N ALA A 869 -9.59 39.50 -4.41
CA ALA A 869 -9.56 39.57 -5.86
C ALA A 869 -8.11 39.57 -6.37
N ILE A 870 -7.87 38.89 -7.48
CA ILE A 870 -6.61 38.90 -8.23
C ILE A 870 -6.96 39.36 -9.64
N ILE A 871 -6.53 40.56 -10.01
CA ILE A 871 -6.92 41.26 -11.24
C ILE A 871 -5.72 41.35 -12.18
N ILE A 872 -5.93 41.02 -13.45
CA ILE A 872 -4.93 41.06 -14.53
C ILE A 872 -5.53 41.86 -15.68
N GLY A 873 -4.83 42.88 -16.18
CA GLY A 873 -5.41 43.86 -17.11
C GLY A 873 -6.20 44.93 -16.38
N GLN A 874 -5.53 45.80 -15.61
CA GLN A 874 -6.24 46.79 -14.78
C GLN A 874 -7.10 47.74 -15.62
N GLN A 875 -6.67 48.08 -16.84
CA GLN A 875 -7.40 48.98 -17.74
C GLN A 875 -8.70 48.33 -18.23
N GLU A 876 -8.65 47.07 -18.67
CA GLU A 876 -9.81 46.32 -19.15
C GLU A 876 -10.80 45.97 -18.03
N GLU A 877 -10.29 45.74 -16.81
CA GLU A 877 -11.10 45.30 -15.67
C GLU A 877 -11.51 46.43 -14.72
N MET A 878 -11.50 47.69 -15.16
CA MET A 878 -11.76 48.84 -14.27
C MET A 878 -13.11 48.75 -13.54
N ASN A 879 -14.13 48.19 -14.19
CA ASN A 879 -15.43 47.95 -13.54
C ASN A 879 -15.33 46.97 -12.37
N ALA A 880 -14.54 45.90 -12.51
CA ALA A 880 -14.26 44.96 -11.44
C ALA A 880 -13.50 45.62 -10.28
N VAL A 881 -12.55 46.50 -10.60
CA VAL A 881 -11.77 47.26 -9.62
C VAL A 881 -12.69 48.16 -8.79
N ARG A 882 -13.54 48.96 -9.44
CA ARG A 882 -14.48 49.87 -8.77
C ARG A 882 -15.47 49.11 -7.88
N GLU A 883 -16.04 48.00 -8.37
CA GLU A 883 -16.95 47.19 -7.56
C GLU A 883 -16.24 46.56 -6.35
N CYS A 884 -15.03 46.06 -6.53
CA CYS A 884 -14.24 45.51 -5.42
C CYS A 884 -13.91 46.57 -4.37
N GLN A 885 -13.59 47.80 -4.79
CA GLN A 885 -13.37 48.93 -3.88
C GLN A 885 -14.63 49.28 -3.09
N LYS A 886 -15.79 49.41 -3.76
CA LYS A 886 -17.09 49.65 -3.10
C LYS A 886 -17.41 48.59 -2.04
N LEU A 887 -17.04 47.33 -2.29
CA LEU A 887 -17.29 46.21 -1.36
C LEU A 887 -16.18 45.98 -0.33
N GLY A 888 -15.10 46.76 -0.35
CA GLY A 888 -13.94 46.59 0.54
C GLY A 888 -13.14 45.30 0.31
N ILE A 889 -13.22 44.70 -0.87
CA ILE A 889 -12.51 43.47 -1.23
C ILE A 889 -11.05 43.79 -1.48
N LYS A 890 -10.14 43.06 -0.81
CA LYS A 890 -8.70 43.25 -1.00
C LYS A 890 -8.23 42.74 -2.37
N MET A 891 -7.48 43.55 -3.09
CA MET A 891 -7.11 43.29 -4.49
C MET A 891 -5.60 43.12 -4.70
N PHE A 892 -5.26 42.14 -5.53
CA PHE A 892 -3.90 41.89 -6.02
C PHE A 892 -3.84 42.15 -7.51
N HIS A 893 -2.93 43.01 -7.97
CA HIS A 893 -2.85 43.40 -9.38
C HIS A 893 -1.50 43.04 -10.01
N ILE A 894 -1.54 42.65 -11.28
CA ILE A 894 -0.40 42.81 -12.18
C ILE A 894 -0.57 44.18 -12.86
N VAL A 895 0.40 45.06 -12.68
CA VAL A 895 0.32 46.47 -13.10
C VAL A 895 1.43 46.72 -14.12
N ASP A 896 1.04 47.05 -15.35
CA ASP A 896 1.98 47.48 -16.39
C ASP A 896 2.23 49.00 -16.27
N THR A 897 3.13 49.56 -17.07
CA THR A 897 3.56 50.97 -16.95
C THR A 897 2.44 51.97 -17.25
N ASN A 898 1.40 51.57 -17.97
CA ASN A 898 0.20 52.39 -18.25
C ASN A 898 -0.88 52.31 -17.15
N CYS A 899 -0.69 51.48 -16.13
CA CYS A 899 -1.64 51.24 -15.06
C CYS A 899 -1.36 52.14 -13.84
N ASN A 900 -2.38 52.41 -13.02
CA ASN A 900 -2.23 53.17 -11.77
C ASN A 900 -2.07 52.20 -10.58
N PRO A 901 -0.89 52.15 -9.93
CA PRO A 901 -0.66 51.27 -8.79
C PRO A 901 -1.51 51.62 -7.56
N GLY A 902 -2.04 52.84 -7.48
CA GLY A 902 -2.87 53.30 -6.35
C GLY A 902 -4.23 52.59 -6.22
N PHE A 903 -4.74 52.00 -7.29
CA PHE A 903 -6.01 51.25 -7.22
C PHE A 903 -5.86 49.84 -6.63
N ALA A 904 -4.65 49.37 -6.34
CA ALA A 904 -4.37 48.01 -5.87
C ALA A 904 -3.77 48.01 -4.45
N ASP A 905 -4.29 47.18 -3.55
CA ASP A 905 -3.66 47.00 -2.21
C ASP A 905 -2.27 46.35 -2.32
N HIS A 906 -2.14 45.40 -3.26
CA HIS A 906 -0.91 44.66 -3.50
C HIS A 906 -0.68 44.49 -5.00
N PHE A 907 0.20 45.30 -5.58
CA PHE A 907 0.52 45.19 -7.01
C PHE A 907 1.89 44.57 -7.28
N ILE A 908 2.06 44.08 -8.50
CA ILE A 908 3.31 43.56 -9.05
C ILE A 908 3.57 44.32 -10.35
N PRO A 909 4.60 45.19 -10.40
CA PRO A 909 4.94 45.90 -11.62
C PRO A 909 5.54 44.90 -12.61
N ALA A 910 4.80 44.55 -13.66
CA ALA A 910 5.23 43.58 -14.66
C ALA A 910 4.37 43.69 -15.92
N ASN A 911 4.92 43.22 -17.03
CA ASN A 911 4.19 43.11 -18.29
C ASN A 911 2.92 42.23 -18.14
N ASP A 912 1.75 42.78 -18.44
CA ASP A 912 0.47 42.05 -18.39
C ASP A 912 -0.04 41.62 -19.78
N ASP A 913 0.64 41.98 -20.86
CA ASP A 913 0.37 41.52 -22.24
C ASP A 913 1.06 40.17 -22.55
N ALA A 914 2.19 39.91 -21.91
CA ALA A 914 3.01 38.74 -22.16
C ALA A 914 2.43 37.53 -21.43
N ARG A 915 1.91 36.56 -22.20
CA ARG A 915 1.39 35.28 -21.68
C ARG A 915 2.38 34.56 -20.75
N ASN A 916 3.68 34.62 -21.04
CA ASN A 916 4.72 33.99 -20.22
C ASN A 916 4.94 34.70 -18.87
N SER A 917 4.83 36.04 -18.85
CA SER A 917 4.88 36.86 -17.63
C SER A 917 3.71 36.52 -16.71
N ILE A 918 2.47 36.59 -17.23
CA ILE A 918 1.25 36.25 -16.49
C ILE A 918 1.31 34.82 -15.96
N LYS A 919 1.71 33.86 -16.80
CA LYS A 919 1.86 32.45 -16.42
C LYS A 919 2.86 32.26 -15.29
N PHE A 920 3.97 32.99 -15.30
CA PHE A 920 4.98 32.93 -14.24
C PHE A 920 4.41 33.42 -12.90
N ILE A 921 3.78 34.60 -12.89
CA ILE A 921 3.20 35.21 -11.68
C ILE A 921 2.06 34.35 -11.13
N LEU A 922 1.09 33.97 -11.98
CA LEU A 922 -0.02 33.10 -11.60
C LEU A 922 0.45 31.74 -11.11
N GLY A 923 1.50 31.18 -11.71
CA GLY A 923 2.12 29.94 -11.24
C GLY A 923 2.66 30.05 -9.82
N LYS A 924 3.30 31.18 -9.48
CA LYS A 924 3.75 31.45 -8.10
C LYS A 924 2.58 31.64 -7.14
N PHE A 925 1.54 32.37 -7.54
CA PHE A 925 0.30 32.56 -6.77
C PHE A 925 -0.36 31.22 -6.45
N LEU A 926 -0.63 30.41 -7.48
CA LEU A 926 -1.22 29.09 -7.36
C LEU A 926 -0.43 28.19 -6.41
N THR A 927 0.91 28.18 -6.55
CA THR A 927 1.78 27.37 -5.70
C THR A 927 1.64 27.78 -4.23
N ARG A 928 1.65 29.07 -3.93
CA ARG A 928 1.51 29.57 -2.55
C ARG A 928 0.12 29.33 -1.96
N ILE A 929 -0.93 29.58 -2.72
CA ILE A 929 -2.31 29.33 -2.28
C ILE A 929 -2.50 27.85 -1.95
N ARG A 930 -2.07 26.94 -2.85
CA ARG A 930 -2.20 25.48 -2.62
C ARG A 930 -1.40 25.01 -1.41
N LEU A 931 -0.18 25.50 -1.25
CA LEU A 931 0.67 25.15 -0.12
C LEU A 931 0.01 25.60 1.20
N ALA A 932 -0.45 26.85 1.26
CA ALA A 932 -1.17 27.40 2.42
C ALA A 932 -2.44 26.61 2.77
N GLN A 933 -3.26 26.27 1.77
CA GLN A 933 -4.46 25.46 1.97
C GLN A 933 -4.14 24.06 2.51
N LYS A 934 -3.08 23.43 1.99
CA LYS A 934 -2.62 22.11 2.46
C LYS A 934 -2.14 22.17 3.91
N LEU A 935 -1.38 23.21 4.27
CA LEU A 935 -0.95 23.44 5.66
C LEU A 935 -2.15 23.64 6.58
N LYS A 936 -3.12 24.48 6.20
CA LYS A 936 -4.36 24.69 6.97
C LYS A 936 -5.10 23.38 7.25
N MET A 937 -5.25 22.52 6.25
CA MET A 937 -5.91 21.23 6.42
C MET A 937 -5.14 20.30 7.38
N LYS A 938 -3.81 20.30 7.33
CA LYS A 938 -2.98 19.57 8.31
C LYS A 938 -3.17 20.10 9.73
N PHE A 939 -3.14 21.42 9.93
CA PHE A 939 -3.38 22.03 11.24
C PHE A 939 -4.78 21.72 11.79
N LYS A 940 -5.82 21.79 10.94
CA LYS A 940 -7.19 21.39 11.34
C LYS A 940 -7.26 19.93 11.77
N LYS A 941 -6.61 19.02 11.03
CA LYS A 941 -6.55 17.60 11.40
C LYS A 941 -5.82 17.38 12.72
N ALA A 942 -4.67 18.05 12.91
CA ALA A 942 -3.91 17.98 14.16
C ALA A 942 -4.70 18.53 15.36
N LYS A 943 -5.41 19.66 15.19
CA LYS A 943 -6.28 20.22 16.24
C LYS A 943 -7.44 19.27 16.59
N LYS A 944 -8.11 18.69 15.58
CA LYS A 944 -9.15 17.67 15.82
C LYS A 944 -8.61 16.43 16.54
N ALA A 945 -7.41 15.96 16.18
CA ALA A 945 -6.77 14.83 16.85
C ALA A 945 -6.37 15.14 18.30
N LYS A 946 -6.05 16.40 18.62
CA LYS A 946 -5.79 16.88 19.98
C LYS A 946 -7.03 17.14 20.83
N ILE A 947 -8.20 17.32 20.21
CA ILE A 947 -9.49 17.45 20.93
C ILE A 947 -10.11 16.07 21.18
N LYS A 948 -9.80 15.10 20.30
CA LYS A 948 -10.24 13.70 20.44
C LYS A 948 -9.38 12.87 21.38
N LYS A 949 -8.14 13.28 21.59
CA LYS A 949 -7.28 12.80 22.67
C LYS A 949 -7.51 13.72 23.85
#